data_AF-S7R7X4-F1
#
_entry.id   AF-S7R7X4-F1
#
_cell.length_a   1.000
_cell.length_b   1.000
_cell.length_c   1.000
_cell.angle_alpha   90.00
_cell.angle_beta   90.00
_cell.angle_gamma   90.00
#
_symmetry.space_group_name_H-M   'P 1'
#
loop_
_entity.id
_entity.type
_entity.pdbx_description
1 polymer ?
#
loop_
_entity_poly.entity_id
_entity_poly.type
_entity_poly.pdbx_seq_one_letter_code
_entity_poly.pdbx_strand_id
1 'polypeptide(L)'
;MSLRLFRRSPGSDNYGLEEKSLNSEREREEAFQYILWRQDYEALQLEIKSDAGERLRAEDFRELCASIDASRASAKEARARVFEEAQEAQEHLFESKLSARKIAFDEEMRSAGEMILYERKMQEEQSSSFIECRKPLLEQARRYREAVCASLKDRFEEQFDTLLKPWVEAFHLEFEALQKERIDAAESAESAERAEPGEKPVDDRAAQDSGPTQASNMYPEDTLLHPYNSSEVDHTPVPRIPDGTPRNLEDFKRHHRSWSNQGVASPAPITVLVPETSSGPGWNCGSTESKRASWGSLNDPVPIPIIPPLPPQGQVVCGYPLGKENGPSEEKIRLDCGQAGQSLLCEEIFKTNQAQREYHFNQNEQRREQRWAAAEAERDGAEHKRDDLFNTSMSEAGRKFTQEMETYDNLFRQRQEMRSATDSVWDERFDDAISRWTYTFETLTTQIDARYVTLINAQEDSMRMTQATVEDVIRCQKGWLREMRDKEASAFEELQHRMDVFNRHITRELSRDEDAPLVGYIRRASVGCEDLEAGIGLGEMGADPRDESSECSFPAPPCLISAPSSQPIVIQPQPASGVGIRNITAPTYITCPLPTPGDYSDRKKRSNQERRRTSVFQQSQNKKKETFENGIRKRQQEFAIREASRQHVFSQKQESRKSQLRAQEASQADTFSEAHRRRASEFQMSENDREEDFRNGQRGRERRLLEFIKARTERFLRNQGLREAQWRRTEDNGRRRFSTWEQDCLTLLARMVEDYKELFRDDERNRHLRFRLLTDQATAIRGSPNKTQNALET
;
A
#
# COMPACT_ATOMS: atom_id res chain seq x y z
N MET A 1 151.07 45.61 -27.77
CA MET A 1 150.25 44.94 -28.80
C MET A 1 149.61 43.71 -28.18
N SER A 2 148.31 43.46 -28.39
CA SER A 2 147.65 42.22 -27.97
C SER A 2 146.47 41.93 -28.89
N LEU A 3 146.48 40.77 -29.54
CA LEU A 3 145.40 40.30 -30.40
C LEU A 3 144.47 39.37 -29.60
N ARG A 4 143.16 39.58 -29.69
CA ARG A 4 142.15 38.61 -29.24
C ARG A 4 141.24 38.24 -30.41
N LEU A 5 141.11 36.94 -30.63
CA LEU A 5 140.25 36.34 -31.65
C LEU A 5 138.78 36.43 -31.25
N PHE A 6 137.92 36.88 -32.16
CA PHE A 6 136.46 36.82 -32.02
C PHE A 6 135.93 35.47 -32.52
N ARG A 7 135.10 34.80 -31.72
CA ARG A 7 134.43 33.55 -32.10
C ARG A 7 133.03 33.86 -32.62
N ARG A 8 132.75 33.52 -33.89
CA ARG A 8 131.39 33.62 -34.47
C ARG A 8 130.45 32.62 -33.78
N SER A 9 129.22 33.03 -33.49
CA SER A 9 128.09 32.14 -33.18
C SER A 9 127.14 32.09 -34.39
N PRO A 10 126.57 30.94 -34.78
CA PRO A 10 125.77 30.83 -36.00
C PRO A 10 124.29 31.18 -35.81
N GLY A 11 123.70 31.72 -36.89
CA GLY A 11 122.37 32.29 -37.05
C GLY A 11 121.19 31.68 -36.26
N SER A 12 120.41 32.58 -35.67
CA SER A 12 119.09 32.32 -35.07
C SER A 12 118.01 33.27 -35.61
N ASP A 13 118.25 33.92 -36.75
CA ASP A 13 117.47 35.09 -37.22
C ASP A 13 116.20 34.76 -38.03
N ASN A 14 115.84 33.48 -38.18
CA ASN A 14 114.73 33.07 -39.05
C ASN A 14 113.42 32.75 -38.30
N TYR A 15 113.46 32.40 -37.00
CA TYR A 15 112.26 32.03 -36.23
C TYR A 15 111.31 33.22 -35.97
N GLY A 16 111.85 34.42 -35.77
CA GLY A 16 111.06 35.63 -35.48
C GLY A 16 110.25 36.19 -36.66
N LEU A 17 110.29 35.55 -37.83
CA LEU A 17 109.46 35.89 -39.00
C LEU A 17 108.22 35.01 -39.09
N GLU A 18 108.37 33.71 -38.86
CA GLU A 18 107.25 32.76 -38.79
C GLU A 18 106.36 33.10 -37.59
N GLU A 19 106.94 33.35 -36.41
CA GLU A 19 106.18 33.75 -35.21
C GLU A 19 105.35 35.03 -35.41
N LYS A 20 105.88 36.04 -36.11
CA LYS A 20 105.14 37.27 -36.44
C LYS A 20 104.04 37.04 -37.48
N SER A 21 104.26 36.15 -38.44
CA SER A 21 103.23 35.75 -39.41
C SER A 21 102.12 34.93 -38.75
N LEU A 22 102.46 34.06 -37.80
CA LEU A 22 101.54 33.23 -37.03
C LEU A 22 100.70 34.05 -36.04
N ASN A 23 101.30 35.02 -35.33
CA ASN A 23 100.55 35.95 -34.49
C ASN A 23 99.62 36.83 -35.32
N SER A 24 100.06 37.31 -36.49
CA SER A 24 99.18 38.06 -37.41
C SER A 24 98.02 37.21 -37.95
N GLU A 25 98.24 35.92 -38.24
CA GLU A 25 97.15 35.00 -38.58
C GLU A 25 96.22 34.71 -37.40
N ARG A 26 96.74 34.60 -36.17
CA ARG A 26 95.94 34.44 -34.95
C ARG A 26 95.06 35.65 -34.70
N GLU A 27 95.60 36.87 -34.76
CA GLU A 27 94.82 38.12 -34.64
C GLU A 27 93.72 38.21 -35.73
N ARG A 28 94.04 37.79 -36.96
CA ARG A 28 93.07 37.69 -38.06
C ARG A 28 91.99 36.63 -37.80
N GLU A 29 92.33 35.53 -37.14
CA GLU A 29 91.36 34.49 -36.77
C GLU A 29 90.47 34.92 -35.61
N GLU A 30 91.04 35.49 -34.54
CA GLU A 30 90.28 36.07 -33.42
C GLU A 30 89.28 37.14 -33.90
N ALA A 31 89.71 38.01 -34.82
CA ALA A 31 88.83 38.99 -35.45
C ALA A 31 87.71 38.34 -36.29
N PHE A 32 87.99 37.24 -37.01
CA PHE A 32 86.98 36.50 -37.77
C PHE A 32 85.97 35.80 -36.85
N GLN A 33 86.43 35.17 -35.77
CA GLN A 33 85.58 34.52 -34.77
C GLN A 33 84.69 35.55 -34.04
N TYR A 34 85.22 36.73 -33.71
CA TYR A 34 84.42 37.83 -33.15
C TYR A 34 83.33 38.32 -34.10
N ILE A 35 83.64 38.42 -35.41
CA ILE A 35 82.65 38.74 -36.43
C ILE A 35 81.57 37.65 -36.48
N LEU A 36 81.92 36.36 -36.57
CA LEU A 36 80.95 35.26 -36.58
C LEU A 36 80.05 35.27 -35.32
N TRP A 37 80.63 35.46 -34.13
CA TRP A 37 79.88 35.56 -32.89
C TRP A 37 78.86 36.70 -32.90
N ARG A 38 79.28 37.89 -33.35
CA ARG A 38 78.38 39.05 -33.47
C ARG A 38 77.26 38.78 -34.49
N GLN A 39 77.58 38.13 -35.60
CA GLN A 39 76.60 37.74 -36.62
C GLN A 39 75.56 36.75 -36.07
N ASP A 40 75.98 35.76 -35.28
CA ASP A 40 75.06 34.82 -34.63
C ASP A 40 74.21 35.50 -33.54
N TYR A 41 74.75 36.48 -32.81
CA TYR A 41 73.99 37.30 -31.87
C TYR A 41 72.92 38.16 -32.56
N GLU A 42 73.26 38.81 -33.69
CA GLU A 42 72.31 39.58 -34.49
C GLU A 42 71.21 38.68 -35.10
N ALA A 43 71.52 37.43 -35.48
CA ALA A 43 70.54 36.45 -35.91
C ALA A 43 69.61 36.00 -34.76
N LEU A 44 70.15 35.71 -33.57
CA LEU A 44 69.38 35.33 -32.38
C LEU A 44 68.41 36.44 -31.94
N GLN A 45 68.81 37.70 -32.03
CA GLN A 45 67.93 38.85 -31.75
C GLN A 45 66.75 38.97 -32.72
N LEU A 46 66.89 38.47 -33.96
CA LEU A 46 65.79 38.40 -34.92
C LEU A 46 64.88 37.20 -34.61
N GLU A 47 65.44 36.06 -34.22
CA GLU A 47 64.72 34.87 -33.79
C GLU A 47 63.81 35.19 -32.58
N ILE A 48 64.36 35.82 -31.53
CA ILE A 48 63.62 36.29 -30.34
C ILE A 48 62.46 37.22 -30.72
N LYS A 49 62.65 38.13 -31.68
CA LYS A 49 61.59 39.03 -32.17
C LYS A 49 60.51 38.29 -32.96
N SER A 50 60.89 37.28 -33.74
CA SER A 50 59.92 36.46 -34.48
C SER A 50 59.06 35.59 -33.55
N ASP A 51 59.65 35.04 -32.49
CA ASP A 51 58.92 34.23 -31.51
C ASP A 51 57.97 35.06 -30.64
N ALA A 52 58.24 36.35 -30.45
CA ALA A 52 57.30 37.25 -29.77
C ALA A 52 55.96 37.37 -30.52
N GLY A 53 55.97 37.37 -31.86
CA GLY A 53 54.76 37.41 -32.68
C GLY A 53 53.91 36.14 -32.56
N GLU A 54 54.56 34.97 -32.55
CA GLU A 54 53.83 33.70 -32.38
C GLU A 54 53.31 33.50 -30.95
N ARG A 55 54.05 33.98 -29.93
CA ARG A 55 53.56 34.01 -28.55
C ARG A 55 52.30 34.87 -28.41
N LEU A 56 52.26 36.04 -29.06
CA LEU A 56 51.08 36.90 -29.09
C LEU A 56 49.88 36.17 -29.72
N ARG A 57 50.03 35.57 -30.91
CA ARG A 57 48.95 34.78 -31.54
C ARG A 57 48.49 33.58 -30.71
N ALA A 58 49.42 32.94 -29.99
CA ALA A 58 49.09 31.86 -29.05
C ALA A 58 48.40 32.36 -27.77
N GLU A 59 48.58 33.63 -27.39
CA GLU A 59 47.84 34.31 -26.33
C GLU A 59 46.45 34.72 -26.81
N ASP A 60 46.33 35.43 -27.92
CA ASP A 60 45.07 35.82 -28.58
C ASP A 60 44.14 34.61 -28.83
N PHE A 61 44.71 33.45 -29.20
CA PHE A 61 43.95 32.22 -29.39
C PHE A 61 43.51 31.57 -28.06
N ARG A 62 44.36 31.62 -27.02
CA ARG A 62 43.97 31.15 -25.67
C ARG A 62 42.87 32.02 -25.07
N GLU A 63 42.96 33.34 -25.24
CA GLU A 63 41.91 34.28 -24.82
C GLU A 63 40.60 34.02 -25.58
N LEU A 64 40.66 33.79 -26.90
CA LEU A 64 39.47 33.38 -27.67
C LEU A 64 38.85 32.09 -27.13
N CYS A 65 39.63 31.06 -26.84
CA CYS A 65 39.12 29.80 -26.27
C CYS A 65 38.51 30.01 -24.87
N ALA A 66 39.15 30.80 -24.00
CA ALA A 66 38.61 31.13 -22.69
C ALA A 66 37.29 31.93 -22.78
N SER A 67 37.20 32.87 -23.73
CA SER A 67 36.00 33.63 -24.03
C SER A 67 34.85 32.73 -24.54
N ILE A 68 35.16 31.77 -25.40
CA ILE A 68 34.22 30.75 -25.90
C ILE A 68 33.66 29.91 -24.73
N ASP A 69 34.53 29.40 -23.86
CA ASP A 69 34.10 28.53 -22.76
C ASP A 69 33.30 29.32 -21.71
N ALA A 70 33.64 30.59 -21.47
CA ALA A 70 32.84 31.50 -20.64
C ALA A 70 31.45 31.79 -21.24
N SER A 71 31.37 32.07 -22.54
CA SER A 71 30.09 32.26 -23.26
C SER A 71 29.20 31.02 -23.14
N ARG A 72 29.76 29.84 -23.40
CA ARG A 72 29.05 28.55 -23.30
C ARG A 72 28.59 28.23 -21.89
N ALA A 73 29.41 28.50 -20.88
CA ALA A 73 29.02 28.32 -19.48
C ALA A 73 27.85 29.23 -19.11
N SER A 74 27.91 30.52 -19.47
CA SER A 74 26.84 31.47 -19.24
C SER A 74 25.55 31.09 -19.98
N ALA A 75 25.65 30.66 -21.24
CA ALA A 75 24.51 30.21 -22.04
C ALA A 75 23.87 28.93 -21.47
N LYS A 76 24.66 27.98 -20.98
CA LYS A 76 24.16 26.79 -20.28
C LYS A 76 23.42 27.17 -19.00
N GLU A 77 23.99 28.07 -18.19
CA GLU A 77 23.37 28.53 -16.95
C GLU A 77 22.04 29.27 -17.21
N ALA A 78 21.98 30.09 -18.27
CA ALA A 78 20.77 30.75 -18.70
C ALA A 78 19.68 29.75 -19.16
N ARG A 79 20.05 28.73 -19.94
CA ARG A 79 19.13 27.65 -20.35
C ARG A 79 18.61 26.83 -19.17
N ALA A 80 19.49 26.53 -18.20
CA ALA A 80 19.10 25.84 -16.97
C ALA A 80 18.06 26.66 -16.17
N ARG A 81 18.31 27.96 -15.95
CA ARG A 81 17.36 28.85 -15.28
C ARG A 81 16.01 28.92 -16.01
N VAL A 82 16.01 29.10 -17.34
CA VAL A 82 14.77 29.14 -18.13
C VAL A 82 14.01 27.80 -18.13
N PHE A 83 14.72 26.67 -18.02
CA PHE A 83 14.10 25.35 -17.85
C PHE A 83 13.47 25.20 -16.45
N GLU A 84 14.19 25.60 -15.40
CA GLU A 84 13.71 25.58 -14.01
C GLU A 84 12.48 26.47 -13.81
N GLU A 85 12.54 27.74 -14.25
CA GLU A 85 11.43 28.70 -14.17
C GLU A 85 10.15 28.17 -14.86
N ALA A 86 10.29 27.56 -16.04
CA ALA A 86 9.16 26.98 -16.75
C ALA A 86 8.65 25.68 -16.10
N GLN A 87 9.53 24.88 -15.49
CA GLN A 87 9.12 23.70 -14.73
C GLN A 87 8.35 24.09 -13.46
N GLU A 88 8.79 25.14 -12.75
CA GLU A 88 8.08 25.69 -11.59
C GLU A 88 6.71 26.27 -11.98
N ALA A 89 6.63 27.02 -13.08
CA ALA A 89 5.37 27.54 -13.60
C ALA A 89 4.37 26.42 -14.00
N GLN A 90 4.86 25.34 -14.60
CA GLN A 90 4.07 24.14 -14.91
C GLN A 90 3.59 23.42 -13.65
N GLU A 91 4.45 23.29 -12.62
CA GLU A 91 4.08 22.62 -11.38
C GLU A 91 3.01 23.42 -10.62
N HIS A 92 3.18 24.75 -10.50
CA HIS A 92 2.17 25.63 -9.88
C HIS A 92 0.81 25.56 -10.60
N LEU A 93 0.81 25.51 -11.94
CA LEU A 93 -0.42 25.34 -12.72
C LEU A 93 -1.07 23.97 -12.51
N PHE A 94 -0.27 22.90 -12.45
CA PHE A 94 -0.74 21.55 -12.13
C PHE A 94 -1.34 21.48 -10.72
N GLU A 95 -0.63 21.99 -9.69
CA GLU A 95 -1.11 22.02 -8.30
C GLU A 95 -2.42 22.83 -8.16
N SER A 96 -2.50 23.98 -8.82
CA SER A 96 -3.70 24.83 -8.83
C SER A 96 -4.92 24.08 -9.39
N LYS A 97 -4.76 23.41 -10.54
CA LYS A 97 -5.82 22.58 -11.14
C LYS A 97 -6.13 21.33 -10.35
N LEU A 98 -5.14 20.65 -9.78
CA LEU A 98 -5.35 19.48 -8.92
C LEU A 98 -6.17 19.86 -7.68
N SER A 99 -5.90 21.02 -7.09
CA SER A 99 -6.69 21.59 -6.00
C SER A 99 -8.14 21.88 -6.44
N ALA A 100 -8.34 22.48 -7.61
CA ALA A 100 -9.68 22.73 -8.17
C ALA A 100 -10.47 21.42 -8.42
N ARG A 101 -9.84 20.40 -9.05
CA ARG A 101 -10.44 19.08 -9.28
C ARG A 101 -10.79 18.38 -7.96
N LYS A 102 -9.92 18.48 -6.95
CA LYS A 102 -10.20 17.98 -5.60
C LYS A 102 -11.43 18.66 -4.97
N ILE A 103 -11.53 19.99 -5.04
CA ILE A 103 -12.69 20.72 -4.50
C ILE A 103 -13.98 20.30 -5.20
N ALA A 104 -13.96 20.17 -6.53
CA ALA A 104 -15.10 19.68 -7.31
C ALA A 104 -15.52 18.26 -6.92
N PHE A 105 -14.55 17.35 -6.71
CA PHE A 105 -14.81 15.99 -6.20
C PHE A 105 -15.37 16.00 -4.78
N ASP A 106 -14.81 16.79 -3.86
CA ASP A 106 -15.29 16.88 -2.48
C ASP A 106 -16.72 17.48 -2.40
N GLU A 107 -17.12 18.31 -3.37
CA GLU A 107 -18.48 18.82 -3.55
C GLU A 107 -19.44 17.79 -4.18
N GLU A 108 -19.00 17.08 -5.23
CA GLU A 108 -19.69 15.93 -5.82
C GLU A 108 -20.04 14.88 -4.73
N MET A 109 -19.05 14.51 -3.92
CA MET A 109 -19.20 13.55 -2.82
C MET A 109 -20.14 14.04 -1.71
N ARG A 110 -20.20 15.35 -1.45
CA ARG A 110 -21.13 15.94 -0.49
C ARG A 110 -22.57 15.86 -0.99
N SER A 111 -22.81 16.29 -2.23
CA SER A 111 -24.13 16.21 -2.87
C SER A 111 -24.62 14.76 -2.99
N ALA A 112 -23.72 13.83 -3.33
CA ALA A 112 -24.01 12.40 -3.31
C ALA A 112 -24.43 11.92 -1.92
N GLY A 113 -23.69 12.28 -0.87
CA GLY A 113 -24.04 11.96 0.52
C GLY A 113 -25.40 12.51 0.95
N GLU A 114 -25.76 13.73 0.53
CA GLU A 114 -27.07 14.34 0.80
C GLU A 114 -28.21 13.57 0.11
N MET A 115 -28.04 13.16 -1.16
CA MET A 115 -29.02 12.31 -1.85
C MET A 115 -29.19 10.94 -1.18
N ILE A 116 -28.10 10.31 -0.74
CA ILE A 116 -28.15 9.04 0.02
C ILE A 116 -28.90 9.21 1.35
N LEU A 117 -28.65 10.31 2.08
CA LEU A 117 -29.35 10.60 3.34
C LEU A 117 -30.85 10.87 3.12
N TYR A 118 -31.20 11.58 2.04
CA TYR A 118 -32.59 11.83 1.65
C TYR A 118 -33.32 10.51 1.32
N GLU A 119 -32.73 9.66 0.46
CA GLU A 119 -33.32 8.36 0.11
C GLU A 119 -33.45 7.45 1.34
N ARG A 120 -32.44 7.42 2.22
CA ARG A 120 -32.51 6.69 3.49
C ARG A 120 -33.68 7.18 4.35
N LYS A 121 -33.87 8.49 4.48
CA LYS A 121 -34.96 9.09 5.24
C LYS A 121 -36.33 8.74 4.64
N MET A 122 -36.47 8.81 3.31
CA MET A 122 -37.68 8.39 2.60
C MET A 122 -38.04 6.92 2.87
N GLN A 123 -37.05 6.02 2.89
CA GLN A 123 -37.27 4.60 3.22
C GLN A 123 -37.71 4.40 4.68
N GLU A 124 -37.11 5.11 5.63
CA GLU A 124 -37.54 5.07 7.04
C GLU A 124 -38.96 5.64 7.23
N GLU A 125 -39.28 6.77 6.60
CA GLU A 125 -40.62 7.38 6.65
C GLU A 125 -41.70 6.49 6.02
N GLN A 126 -41.44 5.88 4.86
CA GLN A 126 -42.37 4.95 4.22
C GLN A 126 -42.64 3.72 5.10
N SER A 127 -41.59 3.10 5.64
CA SER A 127 -41.74 1.91 6.49
C SER A 127 -42.45 2.22 7.82
N SER A 128 -42.21 3.41 8.38
CA SER A 128 -42.84 3.88 9.62
C SER A 128 -44.31 4.25 9.39
N SER A 129 -44.63 4.93 8.29
CA SER A 129 -46.00 5.29 7.91
C SER A 129 -46.92 4.07 7.79
N PHE A 130 -46.42 2.94 7.26
CA PHE A 130 -47.18 1.68 7.25
C PHE A 130 -47.45 1.14 8.67
N ILE A 131 -46.47 1.21 9.57
CA ILE A 131 -46.64 0.76 10.96
C ILE A 131 -47.65 1.67 11.68
N GLU A 132 -47.49 3.01 11.58
CA GLU A 132 -48.38 3.98 12.22
C GLU A 132 -49.83 3.83 11.74
N CYS A 133 -50.07 3.67 10.44
CA CYS A 133 -51.44 3.50 9.92
C CYS A 133 -52.08 2.17 10.34
N ARG A 134 -51.27 1.17 10.74
CA ARG A 134 -51.74 -0.12 11.25
C ARG A 134 -52.01 -0.14 12.75
N LYS A 135 -51.34 0.69 13.56
CA LYS A 135 -51.54 0.71 15.03
C LYS A 135 -53.01 0.78 15.47
N PRO A 136 -53.90 1.63 14.91
CA PRO A 136 -55.30 1.68 15.33
C PRO A 136 -56.05 0.37 15.06
N LEU A 137 -55.75 -0.32 13.96
CA LEU A 137 -56.37 -1.61 13.62
C LEU A 137 -55.89 -2.74 14.54
N LEU A 138 -54.61 -2.72 14.93
CA LEU A 138 -54.04 -3.66 15.89
C LEU A 138 -54.64 -3.46 17.29
N GLU A 139 -54.77 -2.21 17.74
CA GLU A 139 -55.40 -1.85 19.01
C GLU A 139 -56.89 -2.20 19.02
N GLN A 140 -57.62 -1.97 17.91
CA GLN A 140 -59.00 -2.42 17.77
C GLN A 140 -59.13 -3.95 17.85
N ALA A 141 -58.26 -4.69 17.14
CA ALA A 141 -58.26 -6.15 17.16
C ALA A 141 -57.89 -6.70 18.55
N ARG A 142 -56.98 -6.04 19.26
CA ARG A 142 -56.63 -6.35 20.65
C ARG A 142 -57.84 -6.19 21.58
N ARG A 143 -58.50 -5.02 21.56
CA ARG A 143 -59.69 -4.75 22.40
C ARG A 143 -60.83 -5.72 22.13
N TYR A 144 -61.05 -6.10 20.87
CA TYR A 144 -62.02 -7.15 20.53
C TYR A 144 -61.68 -8.48 21.22
N ARG A 145 -60.42 -8.94 21.13
CA ARG A 145 -59.98 -10.19 21.77
C ARG A 145 -60.07 -10.12 23.30
N GLU A 146 -59.64 -9.00 23.90
CA GLU A 146 -59.75 -8.77 25.34
C GLU A 146 -61.22 -8.84 25.81
N ALA A 147 -62.16 -8.23 25.08
CA ALA A 147 -63.59 -8.27 25.39
C ALA A 147 -64.21 -9.67 25.21
N VAL A 148 -63.82 -10.41 24.16
CA VAL A 148 -64.25 -11.80 23.96
C VAL A 148 -63.72 -12.71 25.07
N CYS A 149 -62.43 -12.63 25.40
CA CYS A 149 -61.83 -13.39 26.48
C CYS A 149 -62.49 -13.09 27.84
N ALA A 150 -62.76 -11.83 28.15
CA ALA A 150 -63.51 -11.45 29.35
C ALA A 150 -64.93 -12.05 29.35
N SER A 151 -65.70 -11.89 28.27
CA SER A 151 -67.05 -12.45 28.19
C SER A 151 -67.08 -13.99 28.23
N LEU A 152 -66.05 -14.67 27.71
CA LEU A 152 -65.92 -16.13 27.84
C LEU A 152 -65.61 -16.52 29.28
N LYS A 153 -64.66 -15.84 29.93
CA LYS A 153 -64.30 -16.04 31.33
C LYS A 153 -65.53 -15.92 32.24
N ASP A 154 -66.25 -14.80 32.14
CA ASP A 154 -67.43 -14.51 32.95
C ASP A 154 -68.52 -15.57 32.77
N ARG A 155 -68.73 -16.06 31.53
CA ARG A 155 -69.67 -17.14 31.23
C ARG A 155 -69.25 -18.50 31.79
N PHE A 156 -67.96 -18.84 31.76
CA PHE A 156 -67.47 -20.05 32.41
C PHE A 156 -67.66 -19.99 33.92
N GLU A 157 -67.37 -18.84 34.55
CA GLU A 157 -67.60 -18.63 35.99
C GLU A 157 -69.09 -18.71 36.32
N GLU A 158 -69.96 -17.99 35.59
CA GLU A 158 -71.42 -18.03 35.77
C GLU A 158 -71.99 -19.44 35.61
N GLN A 159 -71.65 -20.16 34.54
CA GLN A 159 -72.16 -21.51 34.30
C GLN A 159 -71.73 -22.49 35.39
N PHE A 160 -70.49 -22.34 35.88
CA PHE A 160 -69.97 -23.16 36.97
C PHE A 160 -70.70 -22.87 38.28
N ASP A 161 -70.78 -21.61 38.72
CA ASP A 161 -71.38 -21.24 40.00
C ASP A 161 -72.92 -21.36 40.04
N THR A 162 -73.61 -21.20 38.90
CA THR A 162 -75.09 -21.24 38.86
C THR A 162 -75.67 -22.62 38.54
N LEU A 163 -74.98 -23.43 37.72
CA LEU A 163 -75.50 -24.72 37.26
C LEU A 163 -74.68 -25.90 37.78
N LEU A 164 -73.36 -25.90 37.54
CA LEU A 164 -72.56 -27.11 37.73
C LEU A 164 -72.22 -27.37 39.20
N LYS A 165 -71.73 -26.35 39.91
CA LYS A 165 -71.35 -26.44 41.32
C LYS A 165 -72.54 -26.75 42.23
N PRO A 166 -73.71 -26.06 42.14
CA PRO A 166 -74.87 -26.41 42.96
C PRO A 166 -75.39 -27.83 42.66
N TRP A 167 -75.30 -28.27 41.40
CA TRP A 167 -75.68 -29.65 41.04
C TRP A 167 -74.71 -30.68 41.62
N VAL A 168 -73.39 -30.45 41.54
CA VAL A 168 -72.37 -31.32 42.15
C VAL A 168 -72.47 -31.32 43.68
N GLU A 169 -72.72 -30.18 44.32
CA GLU A 169 -72.92 -30.10 45.77
C GLU A 169 -74.19 -30.84 46.21
N ALA A 170 -75.30 -30.73 45.46
CA ALA A 170 -76.51 -31.51 45.72
C ALA A 170 -76.30 -33.01 45.50
N PHE A 171 -75.63 -33.39 44.40
CA PHE A 171 -75.26 -34.77 44.12
C PHE A 171 -74.34 -35.35 45.20
N HIS A 172 -73.41 -34.55 45.74
CA HIS A 172 -72.53 -34.94 46.82
C HIS A 172 -73.30 -35.22 48.12
N LEU A 173 -74.30 -34.39 48.44
CA LEU A 173 -75.19 -34.61 49.60
C LEU A 173 -76.07 -35.86 49.41
N GLU A 174 -76.59 -36.09 48.20
CA GLU A 174 -77.29 -37.35 47.86
C GLU A 174 -76.36 -38.56 47.97
N PHE A 175 -75.10 -38.42 47.52
CA PHE A 175 -74.07 -39.44 47.66
C PHE A 175 -73.74 -39.71 49.13
N GLU A 176 -73.51 -38.70 49.98
CA GLU A 176 -73.27 -38.88 51.42
C GLU A 176 -74.44 -39.56 52.11
N ALA A 177 -75.69 -39.22 51.74
CA ALA A 177 -76.89 -39.86 52.28
C ALA A 177 -76.97 -41.34 51.86
N LEU A 178 -76.76 -41.65 50.58
CA LEU A 178 -76.71 -43.03 50.07
C LEU A 178 -75.53 -43.82 50.65
N GLN A 179 -74.39 -43.17 50.84
CA GLN A 179 -73.18 -43.77 51.42
C GLN A 179 -73.40 -44.08 52.91
N LYS A 180 -74.10 -43.21 53.62
CA LYS A 180 -74.56 -43.48 54.99
C LYS A 180 -75.58 -44.61 55.02
N GLU A 181 -76.59 -44.62 54.15
CA GLU A 181 -77.54 -45.74 54.05
C GLU A 181 -76.82 -47.07 53.79
N ARG A 182 -75.78 -47.07 52.95
CA ARG A 182 -74.92 -48.23 52.68
C ARG A 182 -74.09 -48.65 53.89
N ILE A 183 -73.55 -47.70 54.66
CA ILE A 183 -72.85 -47.96 55.93
C ILE A 183 -73.86 -48.55 56.94
N ASP A 184 -74.99 -47.89 57.16
CA ASP A 184 -76.05 -48.31 58.09
C ASP A 184 -76.60 -49.69 57.68
N ALA A 185 -76.70 -50.01 56.39
CA ALA A 185 -77.09 -51.33 55.89
C ALA A 185 -76.00 -52.40 56.09
N ALA A 186 -74.72 -52.06 55.89
CA ALA A 186 -73.60 -52.96 56.18
C ALA A 186 -73.45 -53.22 57.68
N GLU A 187 -73.61 -52.20 58.52
CA GLU A 187 -73.60 -52.28 59.99
C GLU A 187 -74.85 -52.98 60.53
N SER A 188 -76.01 -52.84 59.87
CA SER A 188 -77.21 -53.63 60.17
C SER A 188 -77.01 -55.10 59.78
N ALA A 189 -76.33 -55.37 58.67
CA ALA A 189 -75.94 -56.73 58.31
C ALA A 189 -74.94 -57.32 59.33
N GLU A 190 -73.99 -56.54 59.85
CA GLU A 190 -73.09 -56.94 60.95
C GLU A 190 -73.85 -57.13 62.28
N SER A 191 -74.82 -56.28 62.59
CA SER A 191 -75.57 -56.34 63.84
C SER A 191 -76.60 -57.48 63.87
N ALA A 192 -77.21 -57.79 62.72
CA ALA A 192 -78.10 -58.95 62.55
C ALA A 192 -77.37 -60.30 62.69
N GLU A 193 -76.04 -60.31 62.65
CA GLU A 193 -75.21 -61.48 62.93
C GLU A 193 -74.92 -61.64 64.44
N ARG A 194 -74.88 -60.52 65.19
CA ARG A 194 -74.69 -60.53 66.66
C ARG A 194 -75.97 -60.78 67.45
N ALA A 195 -77.14 -60.76 66.82
CA ALA A 195 -78.43 -61.02 67.45
C ALA A 195 -78.82 -62.51 67.32
N GLU A 196 -78.60 -63.28 68.38
CA GLU A 196 -78.99 -64.70 68.42
C GLU A 196 -80.52 -64.93 68.25
N PRO A 197 -80.95 -66.06 67.66
CA PRO A 197 -82.34 -66.28 67.27
C PRO A 197 -83.25 -66.69 68.43
N GLY A 198 -83.97 -65.71 69.01
CA GLY A 198 -85.03 -65.92 70.01
C GLY A 198 -86.45 -65.98 69.43
N GLU A 199 -87.07 -67.17 69.54
CA GLU A 199 -88.50 -67.55 69.48
C GLU A 199 -89.57 -66.72 68.69
N LYS A 200 -90.37 -67.45 67.91
CA LYS A 200 -91.58 -66.96 67.20
C LYS A 200 -92.79 -66.78 68.13
N PRO A 201 -93.70 -65.84 67.80
CA PRO A 201 -95.13 -66.00 68.10
C PRO A 201 -96.02 -66.01 66.83
N VAL A 202 -97.31 -66.32 67.04
CA VAL A 202 -98.35 -66.70 66.05
C VAL A 202 -99.43 -65.60 65.94
N ASP A 203 -100.28 -65.70 64.91
CA ASP A 203 -101.54 -64.97 64.60
C ASP A 203 -102.31 -64.35 65.80
N ASP A 204 -103.07 -63.26 65.68
CA ASP A 204 -104.28 -63.14 64.83
C ASP A 204 -104.83 -61.69 64.68
N ARG A 205 -105.94 -61.54 63.94
CA ARG A 205 -106.67 -60.33 63.50
C ARG A 205 -107.18 -59.37 64.61
N ALA A 206 -107.37 -58.08 64.29
CA ALA A 206 -108.68 -57.52 63.85
C ALA A 206 -108.86 -55.98 63.94
N ALA A 207 -109.25 -55.37 62.80
CA ALA A 207 -110.31 -54.36 62.60
C ALA A 207 -110.27 -52.91 63.15
N GLN A 208 -110.92 -52.05 62.35
CA GLN A 208 -111.38 -50.65 62.54
C GLN A 208 -110.32 -49.52 62.50
N ASP A 209 -110.59 -48.32 61.98
CA ASP A 209 -111.55 -47.72 61.00
C ASP A 209 -111.24 -46.19 61.00
N SER A 210 -111.80 -45.40 60.08
CA SER A 210 -111.74 -43.92 59.97
C SER A 210 -110.61 -43.32 59.10
N GLY A 211 -110.95 -42.91 57.88
CA GLY A 211 -110.32 -41.75 57.22
C GLY A 211 -111.10 -40.46 57.54
N PRO A 212 -111.11 -39.42 56.68
CA PRO A 212 -110.29 -39.18 55.48
C PRO A 212 -109.72 -37.74 55.42
N THR A 213 -109.00 -37.36 54.35
CA THR A 213 -109.39 -36.27 53.40
C THR A 213 -108.26 -35.94 52.38
N GLN A 214 -108.63 -36.02 51.09
CA GLN A 214 -108.25 -35.26 49.87
C GLN A 214 -107.18 -34.13 49.96
N ALA A 215 -106.45 -33.73 48.91
CA ALA A 215 -106.52 -33.91 47.43
C ALA A 215 -105.11 -33.59 46.82
N SER A 216 -104.78 -33.56 45.51
CA SER A 216 -105.52 -33.64 44.23
C SER A 216 -104.62 -34.21 43.11
N ASN A 217 -105.21 -34.65 42.00
CA ASN A 217 -104.55 -35.18 40.79
C ASN A 217 -103.80 -34.11 39.95
N MET A 218 -102.89 -34.55 39.06
CA MET A 218 -103.10 -34.49 37.59
C MET A 218 -102.05 -35.30 36.78
N TYR A 219 -102.54 -36.13 35.86
CA TYR A 219 -101.85 -36.63 34.64
C TYR A 219 -102.29 -35.77 33.43
N PRO A 220 -101.57 -35.77 32.28
CA PRO A 220 -101.81 -36.72 31.15
C PRO A 220 -100.51 -37.38 30.65
N GLU A 221 -100.46 -38.63 30.15
CA GLU A 221 -101.14 -39.32 29.03
C GLU A 221 -100.32 -39.31 27.71
N ASP A 222 -100.26 -40.47 27.04
CA ASP A 222 -99.42 -40.80 25.87
C ASP A 222 -99.90 -40.20 24.54
N THR A 223 -99.00 -40.09 23.56
CA THR A 223 -99.36 -40.31 22.13
C THR A 223 -98.16 -40.83 21.32
N LEU A 224 -98.33 -41.99 20.67
CA LEU A 224 -97.46 -42.51 19.61
C LEU A 224 -97.84 -41.91 18.24
N LEU A 225 -96.86 -41.64 17.37
CA LEU A 225 -96.90 -42.04 15.95
C LEU A 225 -95.55 -41.81 15.23
N HIS A 226 -95.38 -42.49 14.09
CA HIS A 226 -94.11 -42.68 13.35
C HIS A 226 -94.02 -41.78 12.08
N PRO A 227 -92.98 -41.86 11.22
CA PRO A 227 -92.47 -40.72 10.43
C PRO A 227 -93.02 -40.66 9.00
N TYR A 228 -92.75 -39.57 8.27
CA TYR A 228 -92.57 -39.63 6.82
C TYR A 228 -91.55 -38.60 6.28
N ASN A 229 -91.17 -38.79 5.03
CA ASN A 229 -89.97 -38.29 4.34
C ASN A 229 -90.33 -37.31 3.19
N SER A 230 -89.34 -36.59 2.64
CA SER A 230 -89.44 -35.75 1.41
C SER A 230 -90.33 -34.49 1.52
N SER A 231 -90.12 -33.36 0.84
CA SER A 231 -89.07 -32.81 -0.06
C SER A 231 -89.20 -31.25 -0.06
N GLU A 232 -88.57 -30.38 -0.87
CA GLU A 232 -87.79 -30.54 -2.11
C GLU A 232 -86.79 -29.37 -2.36
N VAL A 233 -86.14 -29.46 -3.53
CA VAL A 233 -85.23 -28.56 -4.28
C VAL A 233 -85.77 -27.14 -4.52
N ASP A 234 -84.89 -26.12 -4.48
CA ASP A 234 -84.83 -25.12 -5.57
C ASP A 234 -83.41 -24.55 -5.79
N HIS A 235 -83.16 -24.01 -6.99
CA HIS A 235 -81.83 -23.77 -7.57
C HIS A 235 -81.50 -22.27 -7.81
N THR A 236 -80.24 -22.03 -8.21
CA THR A 236 -79.70 -20.88 -9.00
C THR A 236 -79.14 -19.66 -8.23
N PRO A 237 -78.25 -18.85 -8.83
CA PRO A 237 -77.02 -19.31 -9.49
C PRO A 237 -75.75 -18.48 -9.17
N VAL A 238 -74.59 -19.04 -9.57
CA VAL A 238 -73.25 -18.44 -9.51
C VAL A 238 -73.02 -17.39 -10.62
N PRO A 239 -72.27 -16.30 -10.36
CA PRO A 239 -71.54 -15.55 -11.39
C PRO A 239 -70.07 -16.02 -11.49
N ARG A 240 -69.66 -16.51 -12.67
CA ARG A 240 -68.25 -16.76 -13.04
C ARG A 240 -67.65 -15.52 -13.71
N ILE A 241 -66.45 -15.09 -13.30
CA ILE A 241 -65.44 -14.43 -14.17
C ILE A 241 -64.02 -14.82 -13.66
N PRO A 242 -62.92 -14.65 -14.43
CA PRO A 242 -62.36 -15.76 -15.20
C PRO A 242 -60.91 -16.13 -14.83
N ASP A 243 -60.46 -17.30 -15.30
CA ASP A 243 -59.06 -17.73 -15.23
C ASP A 243 -58.10 -16.79 -15.99
N GLY A 244 -56.91 -16.56 -15.41
CA GLY A 244 -55.93 -15.64 -15.97
C GLY A 244 -54.54 -15.72 -15.34
N THR A 245 -53.99 -16.93 -15.15
CA THR A 245 -52.61 -17.10 -14.63
C THR A 245 -51.82 -18.13 -15.45
N PRO A 246 -50.64 -17.79 -16.00
CA PRO A 246 -49.84 -18.72 -16.78
C PRO A 246 -49.11 -19.73 -15.87
N ARG A 247 -49.07 -21.00 -16.31
CA ARG A 247 -48.22 -22.03 -15.72
C ARG A 247 -46.76 -21.82 -16.11
N ASN A 248 -45.91 -21.45 -15.16
CA ASN A 248 -44.59 -22.08 -14.95
C ASN A 248 -43.89 -21.48 -13.71
N LEU A 249 -43.86 -22.24 -12.61
CA LEU A 249 -43.12 -21.88 -11.39
C LEU A 249 -42.65 -23.10 -10.58
N GLU A 250 -42.28 -24.19 -11.27
CA GLU A 250 -41.78 -25.44 -10.63
C GLU A 250 -40.25 -25.64 -10.82
N ASP A 251 -39.61 -25.03 -11.82
CA ASP A 251 -38.20 -25.33 -12.15
C ASP A 251 -37.14 -24.67 -11.24
N PHE A 252 -37.50 -23.75 -10.34
CA PHE A 252 -36.51 -22.94 -9.60
C PHE A 252 -36.11 -23.46 -8.21
N LYS A 253 -36.48 -24.69 -7.83
CA LYS A 253 -36.26 -25.24 -6.46
C LYS A 253 -35.12 -26.25 -6.31
N ARG A 254 -34.25 -26.47 -7.31
CA ARG A 254 -33.18 -27.50 -7.24
C ARG A 254 -31.73 -27.04 -7.03
N HIS A 255 -31.44 -25.74 -7.01
CA HIS A 255 -30.08 -25.24 -6.76
C HIS A 255 -30.03 -24.20 -5.64
N HIS A 256 -30.02 -24.68 -4.39
CA HIS A 256 -29.27 -24.09 -3.27
C HIS A 256 -29.26 -25.07 -2.08
N ARG A 257 -28.32 -26.02 -2.13
CA ARG A 257 -27.79 -26.75 -0.96
C ARG A 257 -26.27 -26.65 -1.01
N SER A 258 -25.63 -26.68 0.17
CA SER A 258 -24.24 -26.31 0.40
C SER A 258 -23.97 -24.80 0.34
N TRP A 259 -24.03 -24.15 1.51
CA TRP A 259 -22.80 -23.72 2.17
C TRP A 259 -22.94 -23.87 3.68
N SER A 260 -21.84 -24.22 4.33
CA SER A 260 -21.77 -24.69 5.72
C SER A 260 -21.59 -23.53 6.70
N ASN A 261 -22.29 -23.61 7.84
CA ASN A 261 -21.96 -22.79 9.00
C ASN A 261 -20.53 -23.10 9.49
N GLN A 262 -19.67 -22.08 9.55
CA GLN A 262 -18.62 -21.98 10.54
C GLN A 262 -18.92 -20.78 11.42
N GLY A 263 -18.73 -20.94 12.74
CA GLY A 263 -19.22 -19.98 13.73
C GLY A 263 -18.47 -18.66 13.70
N VAL A 264 -19.21 -17.56 13.87
CA VAL A 264 -18.67 -16.25 14.22
C VAL A 264 -19.28 -15.85 15.55
N ALA A 265 -18.42 -15.57 16.54
CA ALA A 265 -18.84 -15.16 17.87
C ALA A 265 -19.44 -13.75 17.87
N SER A 266 -20.40 -13.49 18.76
CA SER A 266 -20.96 -12.15 18.97
C SER A 266 -19.86 -11.15 19.38
N PRO A 267 -19.71 -10.00 18.72
CA PRO A 267 -18.95 -8.89 19.27
C PRO A 267 -19.75 -8.22 20.40
N ALA A 268 -19.04 -7.86 21.48
CA ALA A 268 -19.61 -7.08 22.59
C ALA A 268 -19.99 -5.65 22.15
N PRO A 269 -20.93 -4.98 22.84
CA PRO A 269 -21.34 -3.62 22.48
C PRO A 269 -20.20 -2.61 22.72
N ILE A 270 -19.84 -1.85 21.69
CA ILE A 270 -18.92 -0.72 21.81
C ILE A 270 -19.70 0.51 22.29
N THR A 271 -19.38 1.00 23.48
CA THR A 271 -19.91 2.24 24.02
C THR A 271 -19.40 3.44 23.21
N VAL A 272 -20.29 4.14 22.52
CA VAL A 272 -19.94 5.37 21.78
C VAL A 272 -19.88 6.54 22.75
N LEU A 273 -18.67 7.03 23.04
CA LEU A 273 -18.45 8.30 23.72
C LEU A 273 -18.69 9.45 22.73
N VAL A 274 -19.64 10.32 23.06
CA VAL A 274 -19.88 11.60 22.38
C VAL A 274 -18.94 12.65 22.99
N PRO A 275 -18.08 13.33 22.21
CA PRO A 275 -17.36 14.51 22.68
C PRO A 275 -18.25 15.75 22.59
N GLU A 276 -18.35 16.49 23.68
CA GLU A 276 -19.06 17.77 23.72
C GLU A 276 -18.30 18.88 22.97
N THR A 277 -19.05 19.92 22.61
CA THR A 277 -18.58 21.16 22.00
C THR A 277 -17.55 21.90 22.86
N SER A 278 -16.42 22.32 22.29
CA SER A 278 -15.73 23.53 22.79
C SER A 278 -15.03 24.35 21.70
N SER A 279 -15.16 25.67 21.87
CA SER A 279 -14.32 26.77 21.37
C SER A 279 -13.11 26.46 20.47
N GLY A 280 -13.11 27.02 19.26
CA GLY A 280 -11.91 27.11 18.42
C GLY A 280 -10.99 28.29 18.80
N PRO A 281 -9.70 28.24 18.41
CA PRO A 281 -8.83 29.40 18.28
C PRO A 281 -8.69 29.85 16.81
N GLY A 282 -8.36 31.14 16.60
CA GLY A 282 -8.35 31.77 15.28
C GLY A 282 -7.24 31.31 14.33
N TRP A 283 -7.53 31.38 13.04
CA TRP A 283 -6.57 31.15 11.97
C TRP A 283 -5.59 32.32 11.88
N ASN A 284 -4.32 32.08 12.22
CA ASN A 284 -3.26 33.05 12.05
C ASN A 284 -2.49 32.74 10.76
N CYS A 285 -2.35 33.73 9.88
CA CYS A 285 -1.74 33.54 8.56
C CYS A 285 -0.21 33.35 8.68
N GLY A 286 0.23 32.09 8.71
CA GLY A 286 1.65 31.73 8.75
C GLY A 286 2.25 31.57 7.36
N SER A 287 3.32 32.33 7.08
CA SER A 287 4.08 32.26 5.82
C SER A 287 4.61 30.85 5.52
N THR A 288 4.59 30.46 4.24
CA THR A 288 5.13 29.20 3.74
C THR A 288 6.66 29.20 3.74
N GLU A 289 7.29 28.62 4.76
CA GLU A 289 8.67 28.12 4.64
C GLU A 289 8.67 26.80 3.88
N SER A 290 8.83 26.90 2.55
CA SER A 290 9.09 25.75 1.70
C SER A 290 10.42 25.10 2.10
N LYS A 291 10.35 23.90 2.68
CA LYS A 291 11.54 23.05 2.90
C LYS A 291 12.08 22.61 1.55
N ARG A 292 12.94 23.46 0.99
CA ARG A 292 13.70 23.21 -0.24
C ARG A 292 14.46 21.89 -0.09
N ALA A 293 13.94 20.84 -0.73
CA ALA A 293 14.68 19.59 -0.87
C ALA A 293 15.96 19.92 -1.65
N SER A 294 17.09 19.88 -0.95
CA SER A 294 18.41 20.18 -1.53
C SER A 294 18.79 19.03 -2.46
N TRP A 295 18.34 19.11 -3.72
CA TRP A 295 18.93 18.34 -4.82
C TRP A 295 20.43 18.60 -4.80
N GLY A 296 21.21 17.51 -4.82
CA GLY A 296 22.66 17.58 -4.62
C GLY A 296 23.31 18.57 -5.58
N SER A 297 24.15 19.46 -5.04
CA SER A 297 24.89 20.46 -5.79
C SER A 297 25.62 19.80 -6.97
N LEU A 298 25.13 20.00 -8.19
CA LEU A 298 25.70 19.47 -9.43
C LEU A 298 26.95 20.26 -9.89
N ASN A 299 27.66 20.83 -8.91
CA ASN A 299 28.94 21.51 -8.99
C ASN A 299 30.03 20.69 -8.27
N ASP A 300 30.07 19.37 -8.52
CA ASP A 300 31.36 18.69 -8.41
C ASP A 300 32.29 19.32 -9.45
N PRO A 301 33.46 19.85 -9.06
CA PRO A 301 34.41 20.35 -10.04
C PRO A 301 34.84 19.16 -10.91
N VAL A 302 34.50 19.23 -12.21
CA VAL A 302 35.03 18.30 -13.20
C VAL A 302 36.54 18.23 -12.98
N PRO A 303 37.11 17.04 -12.68
CA PRO A 303 38.53 16.94 -12.43
C PRO A 303 39.24 17.46 -13.67
N ILE A 304 39.98 18.56 -13.51
CA ILE A 304 40.83 19.12 -14.55
C ILE A 304 41.61 17.93 -15.10
N PRO A 305 41.50 17.60 -16.40
CA PRO A 305 42.23 16.48 -16.94
C PRO A 305 43.70 16.74 -16.64
N ILE A 306 44.29 15.87 -15.80
CA ILE A 306 45.72 15.91 -15.53
C ILE A 306 46.37 15.65 -16.88
N ILE A 307 46.76 16.73 -17.56
CA ILE A 307 47.57 16.68 -18.75
C ILE A 307 48.76 15.84 -18.32
N PRO A 308 48.97 14.64 -18.91
CA PRO A 308 50.11 13.83 -18.54
C PRO A 308 51.34 14.72 -18.71
N PRO A 309 52.25 14.78 -17.71
CA PRO A 309 53.41 15.64 -17.81
C PRO A 309 54.06 15.36 -19.16
N LEU A 310 54.19 16.42 -19.99
CA LEU A 310 54.84 16.34 -21.29
C LEU A 310 56.09 15.46 -21.10
N PRO A 311 56.27 14.39 -21.91
CA PRO A 311 57.40 13.48 -21.73
C PRO A 311 58.63 14.37 -21.63
N PRO A 312 59.41 14.25 -20.53
CA PRO A 312 60.39 15.26 -20.14
C PRO A 312 61.18 15.58 -21.38
N GLN A 313 61.06 16.84 -21.88
CA GLN A 313 61.57 17.22 -23.19
C GLN A 313 62.94 16.62 -23.27
N GLY A 314 63.09 15.62 -24.16
CA GLY A 314 64.29 14.84 -24.20
C GLY A 314 65.39 15.86 -24.29
N GLN A 315 66.31 15.86 -23.32
CA GLN A 315 67.59 16.48 -23.57
C GLN A 315 68.13 15.69 -24.76
N VAL A 316 67.84 16.23 -25.95
CA VAL A 316 68.80 16.35 -27.02
C VAL A 316 69.91 17.19 -26.41
N VAL A 317 70.65 16.53 -25.50
CA VAL A 317 72.09 16.52 -25.55
C VAL A 317 72.36 16.41 -27.04
N CYS A 318 72.62 17.57 -27.65
CA CYS A 318 73.40 17.61 -28.85
C CYS A 318 74.70 16.94 -28.42
N GLY A 319 74.71 15.62 -28.59
CA GLY A 319 75.91 14.83 -28.66
C GLY A 319 76.62 15.40 -29.86
N TYR A 320 77.35 16.49 -29.62
CA TYR A 320 78.58 16.74 -30.33
C TYR A 320 79.22 15.37 -30.46
N PRO A 321 79.42 14.87 -31.67
CA PRO A 321 80.38 13.81 -31.83
C PRO A 321 81.65 14.41 -31.24
N LEU A 322 82.05 13.92 -30.07
CA LEU A 322 83.46 13.70 -29.75
C LEU A 322 83.96 12.61 -30.72
N GLY A 323 83.80 12.88 -32.01
CA GLY A 323 84.67 12.38 -33.03
C GLY A 323 86.03 12.83 -32.56
N LYS A 324 86.82 11.85 -32.13
CA LYS A 324 88.24 12.04 -31.95
C LYS A 324 88.70 12.55 -33.29
N GLU A 325 88.96 13.86 -33.36
CA GLU A 325 89.85 14.37 -34.37
C GLU A 325 91.15 13.61 -34.13
N ASN A 326 91.37 12.60 -34.98
CA ASN A 326 92.70 12.08 -35.21
C ASN A 326 93.45 13.27 -35.78
N GLY A 327 94.01 14.08 -34.87
CA GLY A 327 94.83 15.22 -35.24
C GLY A 327 95.84 14.70 -36.24
N PRO A 328 95.97 15.32 -37.42
CA PRO A 328 96.94 14.87 -38.40
C PRO A 328 98.28 14.82 -37.67
N SER A 329 98.91 13.65 -37.68
CA SER A 329 100.22 13.46 -37.07
C SER A 329 101.12 14.59 -37.53
N GLU A 330 101.75 15.30 -36.58
CA GLU A 330 102.78 16.30 -36.88
C GLU A 330 104.01 15.60 -37.49
N GLU A 331 103.88 15.18 -38.74
CA GLU A 331 104.97 14.70 -39.55
C GLU A 331 105.85 15.92 -39.81
N LYS A 332 106.90 16.01 -38.99
CA LYS A 332 107.76 17.18 -38.88
C LYS A 332 108.71 17.24 -40.06
N ILE A 333 108.16 17.53 -41.25
CA ILE A 333 108.88 17.67 -42.50
C ILE A 333 109.87 18.83 -42.37
N ARG A 334 111.12 18.51 -42.03
CA ARG A 334 112.26 19.41 -42.17
C ARG A 334 112.58 19.58 -43.66
N LEU A 335 111.86 20.49 -44.30
CA LEU A 335 112.22 21.02 -45.62
C LEU A 335 113.34 22.06 -45.43
N ASP A 336 114.56 21.67 -45.78
CA ASP A 336 115.73 22.56 -45.78
C ASP A 336 115.67 23.46 -47.02
N CYS A 337 114.81 24.49 -46.97
CA CYS A 337 114.58 25.42 -48.07
C CYS A 337 115.39 26.71 -47.88
N GLY A 338 116.28 26.99 -48.85
CA GLY A 338 117.00 28.26 -48.92
C GLY A 338 116.08 29.49 -48.95
N GLN A 339 116.63 30.64 -48.54
CA GLN A 339 115.94 31.87 -48.12
C GLN A 339 114.95 32.53 -49.13
N ALA A 340 114.77 31.97 -50.33
CA ALA A 340 113.75 32.39 -51.29
C ALA A 340 112.38 31.69 -51.10
N GLY A 341 112.32 30.51 -50.46
CA GLY A 341 111.11 29.69 -50.39
C GLY A 341 110.05 30.13 -49.36
N GLN A 342 110.45 30.73 -48.24
CA GLN A 342 109.54 31.01 -47.12
C GLN A 342 108.43 32.04 -47.43
N SER A 343 108.62 32.92 -48.43
CA SER A 343 107.59 33.88 -48.84
C SER A 343 106.40 33.19 -49.52
N LEU A 344 106.66 32.15 -50.33
CA LEU A 344 105.64 31.35 -51.02
C LEU A 344 104.84 30.50 -50.03
N LEU A 345 105.52 29.79 -49.12
CA LEU A 345 104.88 28.96 -48.10
C LEU A 345 103.89 29.78 -47.24
N CYS A 346 104.29 30.96 -46.78
CA CYS A 346 103.41 31.84 -46.01
C CYS A 346 102.22 32.38 -46.82
N GLU A 347 102.33 32.46 -48.16
CA GLU A 347 101.22 32.91 -49.02
C GLU A 347 100.25 31.77 -49.37
N GLU A 348 100.76 30.54 -49.44
CA GLU A 348 99.97 29.32 -49.60
C GLU A 348 99.20 28.98 -48.32
N ILE A 349 99.83 29.10 -47.14
CA ILE A 349 99.15 29.03 -45.83
C ILE A 349 98.05 30.09 -45.73
N PHE A 350 98.33 31.35 -46.11
CA PHE A 350 97.32 32.41 -46.11
C PHE A 350 96.13 32.09 -47.03
N LYS A 351 96.37 31.59 -48.25
CA LYS A 351 95.30 31.18 -49.20
C LYS A 351 94.47 30.02 -48.64
N THR A 352 95.11 29.01 -48.06
CA THR A 352 94.45 27.85 -47.45
C THR A 352 93.58 28.26 -46.26
N ASN A 353 94.12 29.07 -45.33
CA ASN A 353 93.35 29.64 -44.22
C ASN A 353 92.18 30.49 -44.71
N GLN A 354 92.36 31.27 -45.79
CA GLN A 354 91.29 32.10 -46.32
C GLN A 354 90.16 31.28 -46.96
N ALA A 355 90.51 30.21 -47.67
CA ALA A 355 89.56 29.24 -48.23
C ALA A 355 88.81 28.48 -47.11
N GLN A 356 89.50 28.04 -46.07
CA GLN A 356 88.86 27.44 -44.87
C GLN A 356 87.90 28.41 -44.19
N ARG A 357 88.32 29.67 -43.97
CA ARG A 357 87.44 30.72 -43.43
C ARG A 357 86.25 31.04 -44.35
N GLU A 358 86.33 30.83 -45.66
CA GLU A 358 85.21 31.01 -46.60
C GLU A 358 84.27 29.80 -46.60
N TYR A 359 84.82 28.59 -46.56
CA TYR A 359 84.06 27.34 -46.35
C TYR A 359 83.26 27.34 -45.04
N HIS A 360 83.89 27.68 -43.91
CA HIS A 360 83.22 27.76 -42.61
C HIS A 360 82.12 28.83 -42.58
N PHE A 361 82.36 29.99 -43.21
CA PHE A 361 81.33 31.03 -43.34
C PHE A 361 80.12 30.53 -44.14
N ASN A 362 80.35 29.90 -45.30
CA ASN A 362 79.29 29.36 -46.15
C ASN A 362 78.51 28.24 -45.45
N GLN A 363 79.19 27.34 -44.73
CA GLN A 363 78.56 26.26 -43.96
C GLN A 363 77.69 26.82 -42.82
N ASN A 364 78.17 27.85 -42.10
CA ASN A 364 77.39 28.49 -41.05
C ASN A 364 76.18 29.26 -41.61
N GLU A 365 76.31 29.93 -42.74
CA GLU A 365 75.19 30.61 -43.40
C GLU A 365 74.13 29.61 -43.89
N GLN A 366 74.54 28.47 -44.47
CA GLN A 366 73.61 27.39 -44.83
C GLN A 366 72.89 26.80 -43.60
N ARG A 367 73.59 26.62 -42.47
CA ARG A 367 72.98 26.20 -41.19
C ARG A 367 72.03 27.25 -40.60
N ARG A 368 72.25 28.54 -40.85
CA ARG A 368 71.31 29.61 -40.46
C ARG A 368 70.05 29.55 -41.35
N GLU A 369 70.21 29.35 -42.65
CA GLU A 369 69.09 29.23 -43.60
C GLU A 369 68.22 27.99 -43.33
N GLN A 370 68.84 26.83 -43.05
CA GLN A 370 68.12 25.61 -42.65
C GLN A 370 67.34 25.77 -41.34
N ARG A 371 67.95 26.39 -40.32
CA ARG A 371 67.25 26.68 -39.05
C ARG A 371 66.07 27.62 -39.24
N TRP A 372 66.25 28.69 -40.03
CA TRP A 372 65.16 29.60 -40.38
C TRP A 372 64.02 28.88 -41.12
N ALA A 373 64.33 28.04 -42.11
CA ALA A 373 63.33 27.27 -42.85
C ALA A 373 62.56 26.28 -41.94
N ALA A 374 63.23 25.63 -40.99
CA ALA A 374 62.59 24.74 -40.02
C ALA A 374 61.67 25.50 -39.05
N ALA A 375 62.12 26.64 -38.51
CA ALA A 375 61.31 27.50 -37.64
C ALA A 375 60.08 28.08 -38.36
N GLU A 376 60.21 28.42 -39.64
CA GLU A 376 59.08 28.84 -40.48
C GLU A 376 58.06 27.70 -40.69
N ALA A 377 58.53 26.48 -40.99
CA ALA A 377 57.65 25.31 -41.11
C ALA A 377 56.93 24.96 -39.79
N GLU A 378 57.57 25.14 -38.64
CA GLU A 378 56.94 24.95 -37.33
C GLU A 378 55.84 25.99 -37.06
N ARG A 379 56.07 27.27 -37.43
CA ARG A 379 55.07 28.35 -37.34
C ARG A 379 53.85 28.09 -38.22
N ASP A 380 54.08 27.66 -39.46
CA ASP A 380 52.98 27.33 -40.38
C ASP A 380 52.18 26.11 -39.86
N GLY A 381 52.87 25.12 -39.25
CA GLY A 381 52.25 23.98 -38.58
C GLY A 381 51.48 24.32 -37.29
N ALA A 382 51.82 25.42 -36.61
CA ALA A 382 51.13 25.86 -35.40
C ALA A 382 49.69 26.34 -35.69
N GLU A 383 49.46 26.95 -36.87
CA GLU A 383 48.12 27.42 -37.25
C GLU A 383 47.16 26.27 -37.54
N HIS A 384 47.63 25.17 -38.15
CA HIS A 384 46.83 23.96 -38.33
C HIS A 384 46.40 23.35 -36.99
N LYS A 385 47.32 23.27 -36.02
CA LYS A 385 46.99 22.81 -34.66
C LYS A 385 45.92 23.68 -33.98
N ARG A 386 45.92 25.00 -34.22
CA ARG A 386 44.87 25.91 -33.72
C ARG A 386 43.50 25.61 -34.34
N ASP A 387 43.44 25.34 -35.64
CA ASP A 387 42.19 24.94 -36.31
C ASP A 387 41.67 23.59 -35.79
N ASP A 388 42.54 22.59 -35.64
CA ASP A 388 42.16 21.27 -35.13
C ASP A 388 41.61 21.33 -33.70
N LEU A 389 42.27 22.10 -32.83
CA LEU A 389 41.81 22.34 -31.45
C LEU A 389 40.46 23.06 -31.40
N PHE A 390 40.27 24.09 -32.24
CA PHE A 390 39.01 24.81 -32.34
C PHE A 390 37.87 23.89 -32.82
N ASN A 391 38.08 23.14 -33.91
CA ASN A 391 37.10 22.22 -34.47
C ASN A 391 36.71 21.10 -33.49
N THR A 392 37.68 20.58 -32.73
CA THR A 392 37.44 19.59 -31.67
C THR A 392 36.58 20.19 -30.56
N SER A 393 36.92 21.39 -30.07
CA SER A 393 36.13 22.10 -29.05
C SER A 393 34.70 22.42 -29.51
N MET A 394 34.51 22.85 -30.77
CA MET A 394 33.18 23.08 -31.37
C MET A 394 32.34 21.80 -31.43
N SER A 395 32.96 20.67 -31.79
CA SER A 395 32.30 19.36 -31.88
C SER A 395 31.91 18.82 -30.50
N GLU A 396 32.81 18.92 -29.51
CA GLU A 396 32.50 18.54 -28.13
C GLU A 396 31.39 19.40 -27.52
N ALA A 397 31.38 20.70 -27.78
CA ALA A 397 30.32 21.60 -27.31
C ALA A 397 28.95 21.25 -27.93
N GLY A 398 28.92 20.88 -29.21
CA GLY A 398 27.73 20.35 -29.86
C GLY A 398 27.20 19.10 -29.16
N ARG A 399 28.06 18.12 -28.90
CA ARG A 399 27.70 16.88 -28.18
C ARG A 399 27.20 17.15 -26.74
N LYS A 400 27.87 18.04 -26.01
CA LYS A 400 27.46 18.44 -24.64
C LYS A 400 26.08 19.11 -24.65
N PHE A 401 25.77 19.94 -25.65
CA PHE A 401 24.46 20.54 -25.81
C PHE A 401 23.37 19.50 -26.13
N THR A 402 23.62 18.52 -27.01
CA THR A 402 22.66 17.43 -27.25
C THR A 402 22.34 16.65 -25.97
N GLN A 403 23.37 16.29 -25.19
CA GLN A 403 23.19 15.59 -23.92
C GLN A 403 22.43 16.42 -22.87
N GLU A 404 22.66 17.74 -22.84
CA GLU A 404 21.91 18.70 -22.01
C GLU A 404 20.40 18.68 -22.37
N MET A 405 20.08 18.71 -23.66
CA MET A 405 18.70 18.63 -24.16
C MET A 405 18.01 17.30 -23.83
N GLU A 406 18.69 16.17 -24.01
CA GLU A 406 18.18 14.84 -23.63
C GLU A 406 17.89 14.75 -22.13
N THR A 407 18.72 15.39 -21.30
CA THR A 407 18.54 15.44 -19.85
C THR A 407 17.25 16.20 -19.49
N TYR A 408 17.01 17.36 -20.10
CA TYR A 408 15.78 18.14 -19.91
C TYR A 408 14.52 17.39 -20.36
N ASP A 409 14.58 16.68 -21.49
CA ASP A 409 13.45 15.87 -21.99
C ASP A 409 13.14 14.67 -21.07
N ASN A 410 14.15 14.01 -20.51
CA ASN A 410 13.96 12.92 -19.57
C ASN A 410 13.38 13.39 -18.22
N LEU A 411 13.85 14.51 -17.67
CA LEU A 411 13.30 15.11 -16.46
C LEU A 411 11.83 15.53 -16.64
N PHE A 412 11.50 16.11 -17.80
CA PHE A 412 10.12 16.45 -18.14
C PHE A 412 9.21 15.22 -18.21
N ARG A 413 9.67 14.12 -18.85
CA ARG A 413 8.89 12.88 -18.95
C ARG A 413 8.58 12.27 -17.58
N GLN A 414 9.59 12.15 -16.71
CA GLN A 414 9.40 11.63 -15.34
C GLN A 414 8.40 12.47 -14.54
N ARG A 415 8.40 13.80 -14.72
CA ARG A 415 7.42 14.70 -14.10
C ARG A 415 6.00 14.48 -14.63
N GLN A 416 5.82 14.23 -15.92
CA GLN A 416 4.49 13.91 -16.47
C GLN A 416 3.95 12.57 -15.97
N GLU A 417 4.80 11.53 -15.88
CA GLU A 417 4.42 10.22 -15.36
C GLU A 417 3.88 10.31 -13.93
N MET A 418 4.55 11.07 -13.04
CA MET A 418 4.07 11.30 -11.68
C MET A 418 2.74 12.08 -11.62
N ARG A 419 2.56 13.09 -12.47
CA ARG A 419 1.31 13.88 -12.53
C ARG A 419 0.12 13.01 -12.92
N SER A 420 0.25 12.18 -13.94
CA SER A 420 -0.82 11.29 -14.42
C SER A 420 -1.19 10.19 -13.42
N ALA A 421 -0.24 9.69 -12.61
CA ALA A 421 -0.51 8.69 -11.58
C ALA A 421 -1.43 9.18 -10.44
N THR A 422 -1.66 10.49 -10.32
CA THR A 422 -2.48 11.07 -9.23
C THR A 422 -3.99 10.92 -9.49
N ASP A 423 -4.41 10.75 -10.75
CA ASP A 423 -5.83 10.89 -11.13
C ASP A 423 -6.66 9.61 -10.94
N SER A 424 -6.06 8.43 -10.73
CA SER A 424 -6.80 7.20 -10.44
C SER A 424 -7.44 7.16 -9.04
N VAL A 425 -6.92 7.97 -8.11
CA VAL A 425 -7.30 7.98 -6.69
C VAL A 425 -8.76 8.42 -6.47
N TRP A 426 -9.36 9.16 -7.41
CA TRP A 426 -10.72 9.69 -7.28
C TRP A 426 -11.79 8.61 -7.36
N ASP A 427 -11.62 7.63 -8.26
CA ASP A 427 -12.61 6.57 -8.44
C ASP A 427 -12.53 5.51 -7.32
N GLU A 428 -11.33 5.21 -6.81
CA GLU A 428 -11.15 4.39 -5.61
C GLU A 428 -11.92 4.96 -4.40
N ARG A 429 -11.80 6.28 -4.17
CA ARG A 429 -12.50 6.98 -3.08
C ARG A 429 -14.02 6.98 -3.23
N PHE A 430 -14.51 6.99 -4.47
CA PHE A 430 -15.94 6.90 -4.76
C PHE A 430 -16.47 5.48 -4.49
N ASP A 431 -15.73 4.45 -4.89
CA ASP A 431 -16.11 3.04 -4.66
C ASP A 431 -16.10 2.70 -3.15
N ASP A 432 -15.18 3.26 -2.38
CA ASP A 432 -15.17 3.23 -0.91
C ASP A 432 -16.40 3.92 -0.30
N ALA A 433 -16.93 4.97 -0.93
CA ALA A 433 -18.14 5.64 -0.47
C ALA A 433 -19.40 4.83 -0.79
N ILE A 434 -19.52 4.27 -2.00
CA ILE A 434 -20.59 3.35 -2.40
C ILE A 434 -20.66 2.15 -1.46
N SER A 435 -19.50 1.58 -1.09
CA SER A 435 -19.40 0.46 -0.13
C SER A 435 -19.94 0.83 1.25
N ARG A 436 -19.55 2.01 1.78
CA ARG A 436 -20.07 2.53 3.06
C ARG A 436 -21.57 2.81 3.02
N TRP A 437 -22.08 3.41 1.95
CA TRP A 437 -23.51 3.68 1.79
C TRP A 437 -24.33 2.37 1.71
N THR A 438 -23.82 1.36 1.00
CA THR A 438 -24.41 0.02 0.94
C THR A 438 -24.64 -0.55 2.35
N TYR A 439 -23.58 -0.54 3.18
CA TYR A 439 -23.66 -1.00 4.57
C TYR A 439 -24.70 -0.24 5.42
N THR A 440 -24.79 1.09 5.28
CA THR A 440 -25.77 1.89 6.04
C THR A 440 -27.22 1.57 5.66
N PHE A 441 -27.51 1.35 4.37
CA PHE A 441 -28.85 0.94 3.94
C PHE A 441 -29.20 -0.49 4.37
N GLU A 442 -28.23 -1.41 4.41
CA GLU A 442 -28.44 -2.77 4.89
C GLU A 442 -28.73 -2.78 6.39
N THR A 443 -28.00 -1.97 7.17
CA THR A 443 -28.27 -1.77 8.60
C THR A 443 -29.68 -1.21 8.83
N LEU A 444 -30.12 -0.19 8.06
CA LEU A 444 -31.50 0.30 8.13
C LEU A 444 -32.53 -0.79 7.77
N THR A 445 -32.24 -1.62 6.76
CA THR A 445 -33.14 -2.70 6.34
C THR A 445 -33.36 -3.69 7.48
N THR A 446 -32.28 -4.15 8.12
CA THR A 446 -32.33 -5.03 9.29
C THR A 446 -33.07 -4.40 10.47
N GLN A 447 -32.89 -3.10 10.72
CA GLN A 447 -33.62 -2.38 11.77
C GLN A 447 -35.13 -2.33 11.51
N ILE A 448 -35.54 -2.10 10.25
CA ILE A 448 -36.96 -2.12 9.87
C ILE A 448 -37.51 -3.55 10.01
N ASP A 449 -36.80 -4.56 9.53
CA ASP A 449 -37.21 -5.96 9.63
C ASP A 449 -37.41 -6.37 11.11
N ALA A 450 -36.51 -5.96 12.01
CA ALA A 450 -36.64 -6.14 13.45
C ALA A 450 -37.88 -5.44 14.03
N ARG A 451 -38.15 -4.18 13.65
CA ARG A 451 -39.38 -3.45 14.09
C ARG A 451 -40.66 -4.21 13.71
N TYR A 452 -40.70 -4.81 12.51
CA TYR A 452 -41.85 -5.63 12.09
C TYR A 452 -41.95 -6.92 12.94
N VAL A 453 -40.86 -7.67 13.12
CA VAL A 453 -40.88 -8.90 13.94
C VAL A 453 -41.30 -8.62 15.38
N THR A 454 -40.77 -7.57 16.02
CA THR A 454 -41.16 -7.20 17.40
C THR A 454 -42.65 -6.89 17.52
N LEU A 455 -43.23 -6.16 16.56
CA LEU A 455 -44.64 -5.79 16.60
C LEU A 455 -45.57 -7.01 16.37
N ILE A 456 -45.17 -7.97 15.53
CA ILE A 456 -45.89 -9.25 15.37
C ILE A 456 -45.89 -10.03 16.69
N ASN A 457 -44.70 -10.23 17.27
CA ASN A 457 -44.55 -11.03 18.48
C ASN A 457 -45.33 -10.43 19.65
N ALA A 458 -45.27 -9.10 19.83
CA ALA A 458 -46.07 -8.41 20.86
C ALA A 458 -47.59 -8.62 20.69
N GLN A 459 -48.09 -8.71 19.45
CA GLN A 459 -49.50 -9.02 19.19
C GLN A 459 -49.84 -10.49 19.51
N GLU A 460 -48.94 -11.43 19.20
CA GLU A 460 -49.13 -12.84 19.57
C GLU A 460 -49.09 -13.04 21.08
N ASP A 461 -48.13 -12.43 21.78
CA ASP A 461 -47.97 -12.58 23.23
C ASP A 461 -49.15 -11.94 23.98
N SER A 462 -49.63 -10.77 23.54
CA SER A 462 -50.87 -10.17 24.06
C SER A 462 -52.08 -11.10 23.89
N MET A 463 -52.21 -11.78 22.74
CA MET A 463 -53.27 -12.75 22.50
C MET A 463 -53.15 -13.98 23.40
N ARG A 464 -51.94 -14.56 23.52
CA ARG A 464 -51.70 -15.73 24.39
C ARG A 464 -52.02 -15.42 25.85
N MET A 465 -51.64 -14.23 26.34
CA MET A 465 -51.95 -13.80 27.70
C MET A 465 -53.46 -13.70 27.96
N THR A 466 -54.26 -13.19 27.01
CA THR A 466 -55.73 -13.14 27.18
C THR A 466 -56.39 -14.50 27.06
N GLN A 467 -55.83 -15.42 26.26
CA GLN A 467 -56.34 -16.80 26.14
C GLN A 467 -56.06 -17.60 27.42
N ALA A 468 -54.85 -17.45 27.99
CA ALA A 468 -54.43 -18.12 29.21
C ALA A 468 -55.36 -17.83 30.40
N THR A 469 -55.92 -16.64 30.54
CA THR A 469 -56.85 -16.33 31.66
C THR A 469 -58.17 -17.10 31.59
N VAL A 470 -58.65 -17.41 30.39
CA VAL A 470 -59.85 -18.25 30.18
C VAL A 470 -59.50 -19.72 30.41
N GLU A 471 -58.37 -20.16 29.88
CA GLU A 471 -57.86 -21.53 30.06
C GLU A 471 -57.56 -21.85 31.53
N ASP A 472 -57.09 -20.85 32.31
CA ASP A 472 -56.86 -20.96 33.75
C ASP A 472 -58.17 -21.16 34.53
N VAL A 473 -59.24 -20.42 34.20
CA VAL A 473 -60.57 -20.62 34.81
C VAL A 473 -61.09 -22.02 34.50
N ILE A 474 -61.06 -22.43 33.22
CA ILE A 474 -61.47 -23.79 32.81
C ILE A 474 -60.66 -24.84 33.58
N ARG A 475 -59.34 -24.66 33.70
CA ARG A 475 -58.44 -25.58 34.41
C ARG A 475 -58.77 -25.66 35.89
N CYS A 476 -59.05 -24.54 36.55
CA CYS A 476 -59.44 -24.52 37.96
C CYS A 476 -60.78 -25.22 38.20
N GLN A 477 -61.79 -24.97 37.36
CA GLN A 477 -63.08 -25.65 37.42
C GLN A 477 -62.94 -27.17 37.22
N LYS A 478 -62.20 -27.59 36.19
CA LYS A 478 -61.86 -29.01 35.96
C LYS A 478 -60.98 -29.62 37.06
N GLY A 479 -60.25 -28.79 37.82
CA GLY A 479 -59.52 -29.20 39.03
C GLY A 479 -60.48 -29.54 40.17
N TRP A 480 -61.33 -28.59 40.54
CA TRP A 480 -62.34 -28.75 41.60
C TRP A 480 -63.29 -29.93 41.34
N LEU A 481 -63.76 -30.08 40.09
CA LEU A 481 -64.64 -31.21 39.72
C LEU A 481 -63.96 -32.57 39.88
N ARG A 482 -62.65 -32.67 39.64
CA ARG A 482 -61.89 -33.90 39.91
C ARG A 482 -61.72 -34.12 41.41
N GLU A 483 -61.36 -33.08 42.16
CA GLU A 483 -61.22 -33.16 43.62
C GLU A 483 -62.51 -33.65 44.30
N MET A 484 -63.68 -33.21 43.85
CA MET A 484 -64.97 -33.70 44.35
C MET A 484 -65.20 -35.20 44.02
N ARG A 485 -64.94 -35.62 42.77
CA ARG A 485 -65.04 -37.04 42.38
C ARG A 485 -64.05 -37.92 43.16
N ASP A 486 -62.83 -37.45 43.36
CA ASP A 486 -61.78 -38.18 44.07
C ASP A 486 -62.12 -38.34 45.57
N LYS A 487 -62.77 -37.36 46.20
CA LYS A 487 -63.31 -37.46 47.57
C LYS A 487 -64.40 -38.53 47.66
N GLU A 488 -65.37 -38.52 46.75
CA GLU A 488 -66.44 -39.53 46.73
C GLU A 488 -65.90 -40.94 46.46
N ALA A 489 -64.94 -41.07 45.53
CA ALA A 489 -64.26 -42.32 45.25
C ALA A 489 -63.52 -42.85 46.50
N SER A 490 -62.77 -41.98 47.19
CA SER A 490 -62.05 -42.34 48.43
C SER A 490 -63.01 -42.79 49.54
N ALA A 491 -64.11 -42.06 49.77
CA ALA A 491 -65.12 -42.42 50.76
C ALA A 491 -65.83 -43.74 50.41
N PHE A 492 -66.02 -44.03 49.12
CA PHE A 492 -66.55 -45.31 48.65
C PHE A 492 -65.55 -46.47 48.83
N GLU A 493 -64.27 -46.25 48.52
CA GLU A 493 -63.21 -47.24 48.71
C GLU A 493 -63.02 -47.60 50.19
N GLU A 494 -63.17 -46.65 51.11
CA GLU A 494 -63.14 -46.91 52.56
C GLU A 494 -64.31 -47.82 53.00
N LEU A 495 -65.54 -47.55 52.56
CA LEU A 495 -66.68 -48.44 52.81
C LEU A 495 -66.47 -49.82 52.19
N GLN A 496 -66.02 -49.89 50.94
CA GLN A 496 -65.71 -51.16 50.27
C GLN A 496 -64.66 -51.94 51.07
N HIS A 497 -63.62 -51.28 51.59
CA HIS A 497 -62.62 -51.91 52.44
C HIS A 497 -63.22 -52.43 53.76
N ARG A 498 -64.07 -51.64 54.44
CA ARG A 498 -64.79 -52.07 55.65
C ARG A 498 -65.62 -53.32 55.38
N MET A 499 -66.40 -53.34 54.29
CA MET A 499 -67.19 -54.49 53.86
C MET A 499 -66.33 -55.71 53.51
N ASP A 500 -65.21 -55.52 52.80
CA ASP A 500 -64.30 -56.61 52.44
C ASP A 500 -63.59 -57.22 53.67
N VAL A 501 -63.31 -56.41 54.69
CA VAL A 501 -62.78 -56.88 55.98
C VAL A 501 -63.86 -57.66 56.74
N PHE A 502 -65.09 -57.13 56.78
CA PHE A 502 -66.22 -57.78 57.42
C PHE A 502 -66.59 -59.12 56.75
N ASN A 503 -66.71 -59.16 55.42
CA ASN A 503 -66.94 -60.39 54.66
C ASN A 503 -65.84 -61.43 54.89
N ARG A 504 -64.57 -61.00 54.98
CA ARG A 504 -63.45 -61.87 55.36
C ARG A 504 -63.50 -62.32 56.82
N HIS A 505 -64.09 -61.55 57.72
CA HIS A 505 -64.31 -61.95 59.11
C HIS A 505 -65.40 -63.03 59.21
N ILE A 506 -66.58 -62.81 58.59
CA ILE A 506 -67.65 -63.82 58.48
C ILE A 506 -67.08 -65.13 57.91
N THR A 507 -66.34 -65.05 56.80
CA THR A 507 -65.76 -66.23 56.15
C THR A 507 -64.80 -66.99 57.08
N ARG A 508 -64.06 -66.29 57.96
CA ARG A 508 -63.18 -66.92 58.95
C ARG A 508 -63.92 -67.51 60.15
N GLU A 509 -64.99 -66.85 60.62
CA GLU A 509 -65.82 -67.35 61.72
C GLU A 509 -66.59 -68.60 61.29
N LEU A 510 -67.20 -68.60 60.09
CA LEU A 510 -67.82 -69.79 59.49
C LEU A 510 -66.82 -70.92 59.18
N SER A 511 -65.53 -70.63 59.08
CA SER A 511 -64.46 -71.63 58.91
C SER A 511 -63.86 -72.11 60.25
N ARG A 512 -64.41 -71.70 61.40
CA ARG A 512 -63.85 -71.96 62.74
C ARG A 512 -64.52 -73.09 63.51
N ASP A 513 -65.65 -73.61 63.00
CA ASP A 513 -66.52 -74.58 63.68
C ASP A 513 -66.35 -76.04 63.19
N GLU A 514 -65.26 -76.36 62.48
CA GLU A 514 -64.84 -77.75 62.22
C GLU A 514 -63.47 -78.06 62.85
N ASP A 515 -63.32 -79.29 63.36
CA ASP A 515 -62.32 -79.70 64.35
C ASP A 515 -60.83 -79.59 63.94
N ALA A 516 -60.09 -78.70 64.63
CA ALA A 516 -58.66 -78.84 65.00
C ALA A 516 -57.60 -79.01 63.85
N PRO A 517 -56.29 -79.18 64.13
CA PRO A 517 -55.50 -78.86 65.33
C PRO A 517 -54.35 -77.86 65.07
N LEU A 518 -53.64 -77.54 66.16
CA LEU A 518 -52.54 -76.58 66.26
C LEU A 518 -51.19 -77.10 65.67
N VAL A 519 -50.84 -76.70 64.44
CA VAL A 519 -49.49 -76.75 63.83
C VAL A 519 -49.40 -75.55 62.86
N GLY A 520 -48.37 -74.72 62.74
CA GLY A 520 -46.98 -74.78 63.17
C GLY A 520 -46.07 -74.39 61.98
N TYR A 521 -45.05 -73.57 62.26
CA TYR A 521 -43.79 -73.42 61.49
C TYR A 521 -43.63 -72.51 60.23
N ILE A 522 -42.41 -71.95 60.20
CA ILE A 522 -41.53 -71.57 59.06
C ILE A 522 -41.67 -70.19 58.39
N ARG A 523 -40.90 -69.28 58.99
CA ARG A 523 -40.02 -68.28 58.37
C ARG A 523 -39.13 -68.87 57.25
N ARG A 524 -39.40 -68.55 55.98
CA ARG A 524 -38.46 -68.40 54.83
C ARG A 524 -39.21 -67.59 53.74
N ALA A 525 -38.74 -66.48 53.19
CA ALA A 525 -37.42 -66.16 52.61
C ALA A 525 -37.06 -67.05 51.41
N SER A 526 -37.31 -66.53 50.20
CA SER A 526 -36.36 -66.52 49.06
C SER A 526 -36.98 -65.95 47.77
N VAL A 527 -36.25 -64.97 47.19
CA VAL A 527 -35.94 -64.81 45.74
C VAL A 527 -37.11 -64.48 44.78
N GLY A 528 -36.99 -63.54 43.82
CA GLY A 528 -35.91 -62.62 43.47
C GLY A 528 -35.88 -62.31 41.96
N CYS A 529 -35.84 -61.04 41.59
CA CYS A 529 -35.53 -60.44 40.27
C CYS A 529 -35.27 -58.95 40.56
N GLU A 530 -34.02 -58.47 40.47
CA GLU A 530 -33.31 -58.06 39.24
C GLU A 530 -33.54 -56.56 38.93
N ASP A 531 -32.45 -55.82 39.13
CA ASP A 531 -31.92 -54.72 38.31
C ASP A 531 -32.84 -53.58 37.85
N LEU A 532 -32.57 -52.39 38.40
CA LEU A 532 -31.97 -51.33 37.59
C LEU A 532 -31.36 -50.22 38.45
N GLU A 533 -30.03 -50.21 38.53
CA GLU A 533 -29.28 -49.03 38.94
C GLU A 533 -29.29 -47.98 37.81
N ALA A 534 -29.64 -46.75 38.16
CA ALA A 534 -29.16 -45.55 37.46
C ALA A 534 -28.99 -44.46 38.53
N GLY A 535 -27.82 -43.86 38.73
CA GLY A 535 -26.64 -43.86 37.88
C GLY A 535 -26.04 -42.45 37.89
N ILE A 536 -25.64 -41.97 39.08
CA ILE A 536 -24.99 -40.66 39.23
C ILE A 536 -23.54 -40.80 38.74
N GLY A 537 -23.34 -40.56 37.44
CA GLY A 537 -22.03 -40.56 36.80
C GLY A 537 -21.34 -39.20 36.88
N LEU A 538 -20.41 -39.05 37.82
CA LEU A 538 -19.39 -37.99 37.84
C LEU A 538 -18.01 -38.64 37.68
N GLY A 539 -17.21 -38.12 36.74
CA GLY A 539 -15.96 -38.74 36.25
C GLY A 539 -16.13 -39.27 34.81
N GLU A 540 -15.13 -39.26 33.93
CA GLU A 540 -13.69 -39.10 34.17
C GLU A 540 -12.97 -38.28 33.08
N MET A 541 -11.85 -37.70 33.55
CA MET A 541 -10.53 -37.54 32.93
C MET A 541 -10.28 -37.85 31.44
N GLY A 542 -9.55 -36.92 30.84
CA GLY A 542 -8.61 -37.11 29.71
C GLY A 542 -7.61 -35.95 29.77
N ALA A 543 -6.56 -36.06 30.58
CA ALA A 543 -5.28 -36.68 30.24
C ALA A 543 -4.37 -35.73 29.43
N ASP A 544 -3.28 -35.33 30.09
CA ASP A 544 -2.10 -34.64 29.55
C ASP A 544 -1.56 -35.34 28.28
N PRO A 545 -0.87 -34.62 27.39
CA PRO A 545 0.59 -34.76 27.48
C PRO A 545 1.40 -33.49 27.24
N ARG A 546 2.58 -33.52 27.88
CA ARG A 546 3.78 -32.71 27.61
C ARG A 546 4.20 -32.72 26.13
N ASP A 547 4.73 -31.60 25.67
CA ASP A 547 6.13 -31.43 25.24
C ASP A 547 6.45 -29.93 25.13
N GLU A 548 7.49 -29.44 25.80
CA GLU A 548 8.88 -29.31 25.32
C GLU A 548 9.14 -28.21 24.27
N SER A 549 10.07 -27.31 24.63
CA SER A 549 10.90 -26.47 23.75
C SER A 549 10.22 -25.51 22.75
N SER A 550 10.37 -24.20 23.01
CA SER A 550 11.00 -23.32 22.02
C SER A 550 11.52 -22.04 22.68
N GLU A 551 12.84 -21.90 22.70
CA GLU A 551 13.47 -20.58 22.83
C GLU A 551 13.29 -19.82 21.51
N CYS A 552 12.96 -18.53 21.58
CA CYS A 552 13.14 -17.62 20.45
C CYS A 552 13.69 -16.28 20.94
N SER A 553 15.01 -16.17 20.85
CA SER A 553 15.74 -14.90 20.89
C SER A 553 15.67 -14.20 19.51
N PHE A 554 16.42 -13.09 19.39
CA PHE A 554 16.73 -12.28 18.19
C PHE A 554 15.86 -11.03 17.94
N PRO A 555 16.43 -9.96 17.34
CA PRO A 555 17.81 -9.49 17.52
C PRO A 555 17.92 -7.97 17.75
N ALA A 556 19.07 -7.54 18.30
CA ALA A 556 19.47 -6.13 18.31
C ALA A 556 19.99 -5.69 16.92
N PRO A 557 19.80 -4.41 16.52
CA PRO A 557 20.38 -3.88 15.29
C PRO A 557 21.90 -3.62 15.43
N PRO A 558 22.66 -3.66 14.31
CA PRO A 558 24.13 -3.73 14.35
C PRO A 558 24.83 -2.38 14.57
N CYS A 559 26.04 -2.46 15.14
CA CYS A 559 26.98 -1.35 15.27
C CYS A 559 27.40 -0.79 13.90
N LEU A 560 27.40 0.54 13.75
CA LEU A 560 28.04 1.19 12.62
C LEU A 560 29.55 1.31 12.84
N ILE A 561 30.31 0.90 11.82
CA ILE A 561 31.77 0.93 11.79
C ILE A 561 32.27 2.34 11.45
N SER A 562 33.35 2.75 12.11
CA SER A 562 34.00 4.05 11.96
C SER A 562 34.48 4.33 10.54
N ALA A 563 34.18 5.53 10.02
CA ALA A 563 34.83 6.07 8.83
C ALA A 563 36.16 6.77 9.20
N PRO A 564 37.25 6.60 8.42
CA PRO A 564 38.54 7.21 8.73
C PRO A 564 38.59 8.71 8.35
N SER A 565 39.06 9.51 9.30
CA SER A 565 39.39 10.93 9.10
C SER A 565 40.51 11.10 8.08
N SER A 566 40.28 11.93 7.06
CA SER A 566 41.27 12.29 6.03
C SER A 566 41.69 13.75 6.19
N GLN A 567 42.89 14.00 6.71
CA GLN A 567 43.45 15.35 6.77
C GLN A 567 44.07 15.75 5.42
N PRO A 568 43.94 17.02 4.98
CA PRO A 568 44.64 17.52 3.80
C PRO A 568 46.12 17.74 4.10
N ILE A 569 47.00 17.12 3.30
CA ILE A 569 48.44 17.32 3.36
C ILE A 569 48.79 18.68 2.74
N VAL A 570 49.33 19.59 3.54
CA VAL A 570 49.89 20.86 3.06
C VAL A 570 51.26 20.63 2.45
N ILE A 571 51.38 20.80 1.13
CA ILE A 571 52.68 20.80 0.43
C ILE A 571 53.05 22.25 0.10
N GLN A 572 54.12 22.73 0.73
CA GLN A 572 54.74 24.02 0.39
C GLN A 572 55.54 23.90 -0.92
N PRO A 573 55.45 24.88 -1.84
CA PRO A 573 56.43 25.00 -2.91
C PRO A 573 57.72 25.66 -2.38
N GLN A 574 58.85 24.96 -2.49
CA GLN A 574 60.18 25.59 -2.33
C GLN A 574 60.58 26.35 -3.61
N PRO A 575 61.22 27.53 -3.51
CA PRO A 575 61.75 28.24 -4.66
C PRO A 575 63.06 27.62 -5.14
N ALA A 576 63.07 27.07 -6.35
CA ALA A 576 64.28 26.54 -6.97
C ALA A 576 65.22 27.65 -7.46
N SER A 577 66.28 27.87 -6.69
CA SER A 577 67.61 28.41 -7.02
C SER A 577 67.82 28.99 -8.44
N GLY A 578 68.20 30.26 -8.51
CA GLY A 578 68.65 30.91 -9.74
C GLY A 578 69.95 30.30 -10.30
N VAL A 579 70.04 30.20 -11.63
CA VAL A 579 71.27 29.79 -12.33
C VAL A 579 72.20 31.00 -12.46
N GLY A 580 73.33 30.95 -11.78
CA GLY A 580 74.31 32.04 -11.78
C GLY A 580 75.03 32.21 -13.12
N ILE A 581 75.03 33.45 -13.62
CA ILE A 581 75.85 33.86 -14.76
C ILE A 581 77.33 33.85 -14.32
N ARG A 582 78.08 32.82 -14.72
CA ARG A 582 79.53 32.82 -14.57
C ARG A 582 80.18 33.69 -15.65
N ASN A 583 80.55 34.91 -15.29
CA ASN A 583 81.47 35.73 -16.07
C ASN A 583 82.79 34.97 -16.28
N ILE A 584 83.08 34.58 -17.53
CA ILE A 584 84.42 34.13 -17.92
C ILE A 584 85.20 35.38 -18.37
N THR A 585 85.72 36.11 -17.39
CA THR A 585 86.80 37.08 -17.64
C THR A 585 88.08 36.30 -17.91
N ALA A 586 88.52 36.24 -19.17
CA ALA A 586 89.82 35.70 -19.53
C ALA A 586 90.94 36.65 -19.04
N PRO A 587 91.96 36.17 -18.30
CA PRO A 587 93.07 37.01 -17.87
C PRO A 587 94.07 37.19 -19.01
N THR A 588 94.07 38.38 -19.62
CA THR A 588 95.10 38.78 -20.60
C THR A 588 96.44 39.04 -19.89
N TYR A 589 97.30 38.03 -19.84
CA TYR A 589 98.71 38.20 -19.48
C TYR A 589 99.47 38.89 -20.64
N ILE A 590 99.57 40.22 -20.58
CA ILE A 590 100.50 40.99 -21.42
C ILE A 590 101.77 41.24 -20.60
N THR A 591 102.73 40.32 -20.69
CA THR A 591 104.07 40.48 -20.11
C THR A 591 105.13 40.02 -21.10
N CYS A 592 105.59 40.93 -21.97
CA CYS A 592 107.00 41.06 -22.39
C CYS A 592 107.22 42.33 -23.23
N PRO A 593 108.45 42.87 -23.29
CA PRO A 593 108.68 44.27 -23.63
C PRO A 593 108.77 44.57 -25.14
N LEU A 594 108.51 45.83 -25.48
CA LEU A 594 108.75 46.42 -26.80
C LEU A 594 110.25 46.33 -27.19
N PRO A 595 110.61 45.76 -28.37
CA PRO A 595 111.96 45.86 -28.90
C PRO A 595 112.22 47.22 -29.56
N THR A 596 113.38 47.81 -29.27
CA THR A 596 113.85 49.09 -29.83
C THR A 596 114.16 49.01 -31.33
N PRO A 597 114.13 50.14 -32.08
CA PRO A 597 114.31 50.13 -33.53
C PRO A 597 115.79 49.96 -33.93
N GLY A 598 116.10 48.91 -34.70
CA GLY A 598 117.43 48.68 -35.29
C GLY A 598 117.33 48.24 -36.76
N ASP A 599 118.05 48.97 -37.61
CA ASP A 599 118.28 48.83 -39.06
C ASP A 599 117.13 48.56 -40.06
N TYR A 600 117.06 49.47 -41.04
CA TYR A 600 116.06 49.55 -42.09
C TYR A 600 116.71 49.37 -43.47
N SER A 601 116.57 48.19 -44.07
CA SER A 601 116.90 48.01 -45.51
C SER A 601 115.92 47.10 -46.26
N ASP A 602 115.37 46.05 -45.63
CA ASP A 602 114.38 45.15 -46.28
C ASP A 602 112.89 45.46 -45.97
N ARG A 603 112.62 46.58 -45.27
CA ARG A 603 111.27 46.91 -44.81
C ARG A 603 110.28 47.26 -45.94
N LYS A 604 110.75 47.72 -47.11
CA LYS A 604 109.87 48.16 -48.22
C LYS A 604 109.20 46.99 -48.98
N LYS A 605 109.91 45.88 -49.24
CA LYS A 605 109.30 44.72 -49.91
C LYS A 605 108.33 43.97 -48.99
N ARG A 606 108.70 43.74 -47.73
CA ARG A 606 107.84 43.10 -46.72
C ARG A 606 106.60 43.94 -46.39
N SER A 607 106.73 45.27 -46.25
CA SER A 607 105.58 46.17 -46.05
C SER A 607 104.55 46.05 -47.17
N ASN A 608 104.98 45.94 -48.43
CA ASN A 608 104.04 45.79 -49.56
C ASN A 608 103.37 44.41 -49.61
N GLN A 609 104.04 43.31 -49.24
CA GLN A 609 103.40 41.99 -49.21
C GLN A 609 102.41 41.88 -48.03
N GLU A 610 102.74 42.39 -46.84
CA GLU A 610 101.81 42.38 -45.70
C GLU A 610 100.65 43.37 -45.90
N ARG A 611 100.87 44.53 -46.54
CA ARG A 611 99.79 45.42 -47.00
C ARG A 611 98.88 44.74 -48.02
N ARG A 612 99.41 43.90 -48.92
CA ARG A 612 98.59 43.10 -49.84
C ARG A 612 97.79 42.04 -49.10
N ARG A 613 98.38 41.31 -48.15
CA ARG A 613 97.67 40.30 -47.33
C ARG A 613 96.58 40.92 -46.47
N THR A 614 96.87 42.00 -45.74
CA THR A 614 95.87 42.75 -44.98
C THR A 614 94.80 43.37 -45.88
N SER A 615 95.14 43.88 -47.06
CA SER A 615 94.15 44.39 -48.03
C SER A 615 93.24 43.28 -48.59
N VAL A 616 93.78 42.11 -48.93
CA VAL A 616 93.00 40.96 -49.44
C VAL A 616 92.14 40.35 -48.33
N PHE A 617 92.69 40.24 -47.11
CA PHE A 617 91.94 39.83 -45.94
C PHE A 617 90.80 40.80 -45.65
N GLN A 618 91.07 42.11 -45.59
CA GLN A 618 90.06 43.14 -45.36
C GLN A 618 89.00 43.16 -46.47
N GLN A 619 89.40 43.00 -47.74
CA GLN A 619 88.45 42.91 -48.86
C GLN A 619 87.57 41.67 -48.75
N SER A 620 88.12 40.52 -48.34
CA SER A 620 87.36 39.29 -48.11
C SER A 620 86.46 39.38 -46.87
N GLN A 621 86.90 40.00 -45.78
CA GLN A 621 86.05 40.27 -44.60
C GLN A 621 84.94 41.27 -44.93
N ASN A 622 85.23 42.32 -45.69
CA ASN A 622 84.22 43.26 -46.20
C ASN A 622 83.21 42.54 -47.09
N LYS A 623 83.66 41.66 -48.01
CA LYS A 623 82.79 40.83 -48.86
C LYS A 623 81.92 39.87 -48.03
N LYS A 624 82.48 39.19 -47.03
CA LYS A 624 81.71 38.30 -46.12
C LYS A 624 80.71 39.08 -45.26
N LYS A 625 81.10 40.25 -44.77
CA LYS A 625 80.23 41.19 -44.06
C LYS A 625 79.08 41.65 -44.98
N GLU A 626 79.37 42.03 -46.21
CA GLU A 626 78.37 42.41 -47.21
C GLU A 626 77.42 41.24 -47.55
N THR A 627 77.95 40.03 -47.80
CA THR A 627 77.13 38.83 -48.02
C THR A 627 76.22 38.54 -46.83
N PHE A 628 76.74 38.65 -45.60
CA PHE A 628 75.96 38.48 -44.38
C PHE A 628 74.89 39.57 -44.20
N GLU A 629 75.24 40.84 -44.38
CA GLU A 629 74.30 41.96 -44.27
C GLU A 629 73.19 41.89 -45.34
N ASN A 630 73.53 41.47 -46.56
CA ASN A 630 72.57 41.21 -47.63
C ASN A 630 71.71 39.98 -47.30
N GLY A 631 72.29 38.91 -46.73
CA GLY A 631 71.58 37.73 -46.25
C GLY A 631 70.61 38.03 -45.11
N ILE A 632 71.03 38.84 -44.13
CA ILE A 632 70.17 39.39 -43.08
C ILE A 632 69.06 40.23 -43.69
N ARG A 633 69.37 41.21 -44.56
CA ARG A 633 68.35 42.09 -45.16
C ARG A 633 67.32 41.30 -45.97
N LYS A 634 67.76 40.29 -46.73
CA LYS A 634 66.88 39.36 -47.44
C LYS A 634 65.98 38.60 -46.47
N ARG A 635 66.54 37.93 -45.44
CA ARG A 635 65.74 37.19 -44.44
C ARG A 635 64.79 38.10 -43.65
N GLN A 636 65.20 39.32 -43.32
CA GLN A 636 64.34 40.33 -42.67
C GLN A 636 63.17 40.74 -43.57
N GLN A 637 63.42 40.97 -44.86
CA GLN A 637 62.38 41.30 -45.83
C GLN A 637 61.41 40.14 -46.06
N GLU A 638 61.93 38.92 -46.26
CA GLU A 638 61.12 37.71 -46.42
C GLU A 638 60.31 37.41 -45.15
N PHE A 639 60.93 37.52 -43.97
CA PHE A 639 60.22 37.42 -42.69
C PHE A 639 59.14 38.50 -42.56
N ALA A 640 59.43 39.77 -42.83
CA ALA A 640 58.43 40.84 -42.70
C ALA A 640 57.22 40.63 -43.63
N ILE A 641 57.44 40.19 -44.87
CA ILE A 641 56.37 39.89 -45.83
C ILE A 641 55.55 38.67 -45.35
N ARG A 642 56.23 37.58 -44.94
CA ARG A 642 55.55 36.38 -44.44
C ARG A 642 54.80 36.63 -43.14
N GLU A 643 55.36 37.41 -42.23
CA GLU A 643 54.75 37.72 -40.94
C GLU A 643 53.54 38.65 -41.09
N ALA A 644 53.60 39.64 -41.99
CA ALA A 644 52.43 40.42 -42.37
C ALA A 644 51.33 39.54 -42.98
N SER A 645 51.69 38.58 -43.84
CA SER A 645 50.76 37.61 -44.42
C SER A 645 50.15 36.69 -43.35
N ARG A 646 50.98 36.13 -42.45
CA ARG A 646 50.53 35.29 -41.32
C ARG A 646 49.60 36.06 -40.38
N GLN A 647 49.93 37.30 -40.04
CA GLN A 647 49.06 38.10 -39.18
C GLN A 647 47.71 38.40 -39.84
N HIS A 648 47.69 38.68 -41.15
CA HIS A 648 46.45 38.86 -41.90
C HIS A 648 45.60 37.58 -41.94
N VAL A 649 46.21 36.43 -42.26
CA VAL A 649 45.53 35.11 -42.26
C VAL A 649 45.04 34.74 -40.87
N PHE A 650 45.83 35.00 -39.82
CA PHE A 650 45.43 34.76 -38.43
C PHE A 650 44.22 35.60 -38.05
N SER A 651 44.23 36.91 -38.30
CA SER A 651 43.07 37.78 -38.06
C SER A 651 41.83 37.34 -38.85
N GLN A 652 41.98 36.95 -40.11
CA GLN A 652 40.88 36.44 -40.93
C GLN A 652 40.31 35.14 -40.36
N LYS A 653 41.16 34.19 -39.96
CA LYS A 653 40.75 32.95 -39.29
C LYS A 653 40.11 33.22 -37.93
N GLN A 654 40.61 34.18 -37.15
CA GLN A 654 40.03 34.53 -35.86
C GLN A 654 38.60 35.08 -36.00
N GLU A 655 38.33 35.93 -37.00
CA GLU A 655 36.96 36.40 -37.26
C GLU A 655 36.07 35.31 -37.87
N SER A 656 36.63 34.40 -38.68
CA SER A 656 35.91 33.20 -39.15
C SER A 656 35.49 32.30 -37.98
N ARG A 657 36.40 32.00 -37.05
CA ARG A 657 36.13 31.23 -35.81
C ARG A 657 35.07 31.91 -34.95
N LYS A 658 35.14 33.23 -34.74
CA LYS A 658 34.11 34.02 -34.05
C LYS A 658 32.76 33.94 -34.76
N SER A 659 32.74 34.00 -36.09
CA SER A 659 31.50 33.89 -36.88
C SER A 659 30.88 32.50 -36.81
N GLN A 660 31.70 31.44 -36.85
CA GLN A 660 31.26 30.06 -36.67
C GLN A 660 30.70 29.81 -35.26
N LEU A 661 31.32 30.38 -34.22
CA LEU A 661 30.80 30.35 -32.85
C LEU A 661 29.40 30.98 -32.78
N ARG A 662 29.25 32.23 -33.24
CA ARG A 662 27.96 32.96 -33.23
C ARG A 662 26.86 32.17 -33.96
N ALA A 663 27.20 31.52 -35.08
CA ALA A 663 26.27 30.68 -35.83
C ALA A 663 25.87 29.40 -35.06
N GLN A 664 26.82 28.76 -34.36
CA GLN A 664 26.53 27.63 -33.48
C GLN A 664 25.66 28.05 -32.28
N GLU A 665 25.98 29.17 -31.62
CA GLU A 665 25.22 29.71 -30.49
C GLU A 665 23.77 30.04 -30.89
N ALA A 666 23.56 30.67 -32.06
CA ALA A 666 22.23 30.92 -32.61
C ALA A 666 21.45 29.63 -32.86
N SER A 667 22.06 28.65 -33.54
CA SER A 667 21.42 27.34 -33.80
C SER A 667 21.08 26.57 -32.53
N GLN A 668 21.91 26.65 -31.49
CA GLN A 668 21.62 26.06 -30.17
C GLN A 668 20.49 26.80 -29.45
N ALA A 669 20.43 28.14 -29.53
CA ALA A 669 19.34 28.93 -28.98
C ALA A 669 17.99 28.64 -29.66
N ASP A 670 17.97 28.50 -30.99
CA ASP A 670 16.79 28.09 -31.76
C ASP A 670 16.32 26.69 -31.35
N THR A 671 17.24 25.71 -31.30
CA THR A 671 16.95 24.33 -30.91
C THR A 671 16.39 24.24 -29.48
N PHE A 672 16.98 24.97 -28.54
CA PHE A 672 16.47 25.05 -27.16
C PHE A 672 15.07 25.68 -27.11
N SER A 673 14.84 26.77 -27.86
CA SER A 673 13.56 27.47 -27.92
C SER A 673 12.45 26.65 -28.58
N GLU A 674 12.78 25.82 -29.57
CA GLU A 674 11.86 24.84 -30.16
C GLU A 674 11.51 23.72 -29.18
N ALA A 675 12.51 23.08 -28.57
CA ALA A 675 12.28 22.01 -27.59
C ALA A 675 11.52 22.51 -26.34
N HIS A 676 11.78 23.75 -25.90
CA HIS A 676 11.02 24.40 -24.83
C HIS A 676 9.55 24.60 -25.20
N ARG A 677 9.27 25.14 -26.41
CA ARG A 677 7.88 25.25 -26.93
C ARG A 677 7.21 23.88 -27.07
N ARG A 678 7.94 22.86 -27.52
CA ARG A 678 7.43 21.48 -27.62
C ARG A 678 6.99 20.94 -26.26
N ARG A 679 7.85 21.01 -25.23
CA ARG A 679 7.51 20.58 -23.86
C ARG A 679 6.33 21.38 -23.26
N ALA A 680 6.24 22.68 -23.54
CA ALA A 680 5.08 23.48 -23.12
C ALA A 680 3.78 23.03 -23.81
N SER A 681 3.82 22.69 -25.09
CA SER A 681 2.68 22.14 -25.83
C SER A 681 2.29 20.75 -25.34
N GLU A 682 3.26 19.85 -25.13
CA GLU A 682 3.06 18.51 -24.56
C GLU A 682 2.44 18.58 -23.16
N PHE A 683 2.89 19.52 -22.32
CA PHE A 683 2.28 19.80 -21.02
C PHE A 683 0.82 20.24 -21.18
N GLN A 684 0.54 21.21 -22.05
CA GLN A 684 -0.82 21.72 -22.23
C GLN A 684 -1.77 20.67 -22.81
N MET A 685 -1.30 19.78 -23.69
CA MET A 685 -2.09 18.64 -24.19
C MET A 685 -2.41 17.66 -23.06
N SER A 686 -1.39 17.18 -22.33
CA SER A 686 -1.57 16.26 -21.20
C SER A 686 -2.46 16.85 -20.10
N GLU A 687 -2.43 18.17 -19.92
CA GLU A 687 -3.31 18.93 -19.02
C GLU A 687 -4.76 19.06 -19.49
N ASN A 688 -5.01 19.01 -20.80
CA ASN A 688 -6.35 18.94 -21.36
C ASN A 688 -6.90 17.51 -21.26
N ASP A 689 -6.06 16.50 -21.54
CA ASP A 689 -6.41 15.09 -21.42
C ASP A 689 -6.81 14.75 -19.97
N ARG A 690 -5.99 15.14 -18.97
CA ARG A 690 -6.30 14.99 -17.53
C ARG A 690 -7.60 15.68 -17.08
N GLU A 691 -7.97 16.78 -17.72
CA GLU A 691 -9.20 17.51 -17.45
C GLU A 691 -10.41 16.84 -18.12
N GLU A 692 -10.25 16.30 -19.33
CA GLU A 692 -11.28 15.49 -19.99
C GLU A 692 -11.53 14.17 -19.25
N ASP A 693 -10.49 13.46 -18.85
CA ASP A 693 -10.57 12.23 -18.06
C ASP A 693 -11.26 12.47 -16.71
N PHE A 694 -10.96 13.57 -16.01
CA PHE A 694 -11.64 13.92 -14.77
C PHE A 694 -13.15 14.16 -14.97
N ARG A 695 -13.53 14.88 -16.03
CA ARG A 695 -14.95 15.11 -16.41
C ARG A 695 -15.64 13.82 -16.86
N ASN A 696 -14.91 12.92 -17.52
CA ASN A 696 -15.42 11.60 -17.91
C ASN A 696 -15.67 10.73 -16.67
N GLY A 697 -14.73 10.71 -15.73
CA GLY A 697 -14.86 10.07 -14.42
C GLY A 697 -16.05 10.62 -13.63
N GLN A 698 -16.20 11.94 -13.54
CA GLN A 698 -17.34 12.59 -12.86
C GLN A 698 -18.70 12.16 -13.47
N ARG A 699 -18.84 12.21 -14.79
CA ARG A 699 -20.06 11.71 -15.47
C ARG A 699 -20.29 10.20 -15.27
N GLY A 700 -19.21 9.43 -15.13
CA GLY A 700 -19.26 8.01 -14.81
C GLY A 700 -19.76 7.75 -13.38
N ARG A 701 -19.21 8.47 -12.39
CA ARG A 701 -19.60 8.40 -10.98
C ARG A 701 -21.04 8.85 -10.75
N GLU A 702 -21.46 9.98 -11.33
CA GLU A 702 -22.84 10.45 -11.28
C GLU A 702 -23.82 9.39 -11.79
N ARG A 703 -23.53 8.76 -12.95
CA ARG A 703 -24.34 7.66 -13.48
C ARG A 703 -24.39 6.47 -12.52
N ARG A 704 -23.24 6.01 -12.02
CA ARG A 704 -23.14 4.88 -11.06
C ARG A 704 -23.92 5.17 -9.78
N LEU A 705 -23.91 6.41 -9.30
CA LEU A 705 -24.65 6.85 -8.12
C LEU A 705 -26.17 6.81 -8.35
N LEU A 706 -26.64 7.32 -9.49
CA LEU A 706 -28.07 7.29 -9.84
C LEU A 706 -28.57 5.85 -10.05
N GLU A 707 -27.77 5.00 -10.68
CA GLU A 707 -28.06 3.56 -10.82
C GLU A 707 -28.09 2.86 -9.45
N PHE A 708 -27.15 3.17 -8.56
CA PHE A 708 -27.10 2.67 -7.18
C PHE A 708 -28.35 3.07 -6.38
N ILE A 709 -28.72 4.36 -6.38
CA ILE A 709 -29.92 4.87 -5.71
C ILE A 709 -31.16 4.15 -6.25
N LYS A 710 -31.35 4.12 -7.57
CA LYS A 710 -32.51 3.46 -8.21
C LYS A 710 -32.60 1.99 -7.82
N ALA A 711 -31.49 1.24 -7.93
CA ALA A 711 -31.46 -0.17 -7.55
C ALA A 711 -31.77 -0.38 -6.06
N ARG A 712 -31.34 0.55 -5.19
CA ARG A 712 -31.65 0.54 -3.76
C ARG A 712 -33.12 0.81 -3.48
N THR A 713 -33.72 1.84 -4.09
CA THR A 713 -35.15 2.16 -3.98
C THR A 713 -36.00 0.98 -4.43
N GLU A 714 -35.69 0.39 -5.59
CA GLU A 714 -36.39 -0.80 -6.07
C GLU A 714 -36.27 -2.01 -5.13
N ARG A 715 -35.06 -2.28 -4.59
CA ARG A 715 -34.85 -3.36 -3.61
C ARG A 715 -35.64 -3.10 -2.32
N PHE A 716 -35.67 -1.85 -1.85
CA PHE A 716 -36.47 -1.45 -0.69
C PHE A 716 -37.97 -1.66 -0.95
N LEU A 717 -38.52 -1.17 -2.06
CA LEU A 717 -39.94 -1.30 -2.39
C LEU A 717 -40.37 -2.77 -2.51
N ARG A 718 -39.53 -3.62 -3.14
CA ARG A 718 -39.76 -5.07 -3.19
C ARG A 718 -39.78 -5.69 -1.78
N ASN A 719 -38.78 -5.38 -0.96
CA ASN A 719 -38.70 -5.90 0.42
C ASN A 719 -39.88 -5.41 1.28
N GLN A 720 -40.26 -4.13 1.16
CA GLN A 720 -41.40 -3.54 1.85
C GLN A 720 -42.71 -4.24 1.46
N GLY A 721 -42.95 -4.45 0.17
CA GLY A 721 -44.12 -5.23 -0.30
C GLY A 721 -44.15 -6.66 0.26
N LEU A 722 -42.99 -7.31 0.38
CA LEU A 722 -42.88 -8.64 1.01
C LEU A 722 -43.19 -8.61 2.51
N ARG A 723 -42.65 -7.63 3.26
CA ARG A 723 -42.97 -7.43 4.69
C ARG A 723 -44.47 -7.26 4.90
N GLU A 724 -45.10 -6.39 4.13
CA GLU A 724 -46.53 -6.11 4.25
C GLU A 724 -47.38 -7.33 3.90
N ALA A 725 -47.01 -8.08 2.86
CA ALA A 725 -47.70 -9.31 2.49
C ALA A 725 -47.54 -10.41 3.56
N GLN A 726 -46.35 -10.55 4.13
CA GLN A 726 -46.10 -11.47 5.25
C GLN A 726 -46.88 -11.05 6.49
N TRP A 727 -46.85 -9.76 6.84
CA TRP A 727 -47.61 -9.19 7.96
C TRP A 727 -49.09 -9.53 7.86
N ARG A 728 -49.73 -9.22 6.71
CA ARG A 728 -51.16 -9.47 6.50
C ARG A 728 -51.49 -10.95 6.65
N ARG A 729 -50.67 -11.85 6.12
CA ARG A 729 -50.84 -13.30 6.30
C ARG A 729 -50.76 -13.72 7.76
N THR A 730 -49.80 -13.20 8.52
CA THR A 730 -49.69 -13.48 9.96
C THR A 730 -50.89 -12.94 10.74
N GLU A 731 -51.35 -11.72 10.42
CA GLU A 731 -52.54 -11.11 11.02
C GLU A 731 -53.81 -11.94 10.74
N ASP A 732 -54.03 -12.33 9.48
CA ASP A 732 -55.16 -13.15 9.03
C ASP A 732 -55.15 -14.56 9.65
N ASN A 733 -53.96 -15.14 9.80
CA ASN A 733 -53.77 -16.43 10.48
C ASN A 733 -54.04 -16.30 11.98
N GLY A 734 -53.57 -15.23 12.63
CA GLY A 734 -53.86 -14.94 14.04
C GLY A 734 -55.35 -14.71 14.29
N ARG A 735 -56.03 -13.96 13.43
CA ARG A 735 -57.50 -13.78 13.46
C ARG A 735 -58.24 -15.12 13.34
N ARG A 736 -57.85 -15.97 12.39
CA ARG A 736 -58.44 -17.32 12.22
C ARG A 736 -58.20 -18.22 13.44
N ARG A 737 -56.95 -18.31 13.94
CA ARG A 737 -56.62 -19.11 15.13
C ARG A 737 -57.41 -18.67 16.36
N PHE A 738 -57.55 -17.36 16.58
CA PHE A 738 -58.35 -16.83 17.69
C PHE A 738 -59.84 -17.20 17.54
N SER A 739 -60.41 -17.04 16.34
CA SER A 739 -61.83 -17.39 16.09
C SER A 739 -62.12 -18.88 16.23
N THR A 740 -61.19 -19.77 15.82
CA THR A 740 -61.31 -21.22 16.09
C THR A 740 -61.28 -21.50 17.59
N TRP A 741 -60.31 -20.95 18.32
CA TRP A 741 -60.23 -21.09 19.78
C TRP A 741 -61.47 -20.56 20.52
N GLU A 742 -62.02 -19.41 20.09
CA GLU A 742 -63.27 -18.84 20.61
C GLU A 742 -64.44 -19.82 20.41
N GLN A 743 -64.56 -20.41 19.22
CA GLN A 743 -65.58 -21.41 18.91
C GLN A 743 -65.40 -22.71 19.69
N ASP A 744 -64.16 -23.16 19.91
CA ASP A 744 -63.84 -24.33 20.73
C ASP A 744 -64.22 -24.09 22.20
N CYS A 745 -63.92 -22.91 22.76
CA CYS A 745 -64.36 -22.48 24.08
C CYS A 745 -65.88 -22.43 24.22
N LEU A 746 -66.61 -21.85 23.25
CA LEU A 746 -68.08 -21.84 23.25
C LEU A 746 -68.67 -23.25 23.16
N THR A 747 -68.06 -24.13 22.38
CA THR A 747 -68.50 -25.54 22.24
C THR A 747 -68.25 -26.32 23.53
N LEU A 748 -67.12 -26.09 24.21
CA LEU A 748 -66.83 -26.65 25.53
C LEU A 748 -67.83 -26.15 26.57
N LEU A 749 -68.06 -24.83 26.65
CA LEU A 749 -69.04 -24.22 27.55
C LEU A 749 -70.43 -24.87 27.37
N ALA A 750 -70.90 -25.00 26.13
CA ALA A 750 -72.21 -25.60 25.84
C ALA A 750 -72.37 -27.06 26.29
N ARG A 751 -71.28 -27.83 26.38
CA ARG A 751 -71.30 -29.26 26.74
C ARG A 751 -70.90 -29.56 28.18
N MET A 752 -70.06 -28.71 28.78
CA MET A 752 -69.39 -28.97 30.06
C MET A 752 -70.34 -29.44 31.17
N VAL A 753 -71.51 -28.82 31.31
CA VAL A 753 -72.48 -29.18 32.35
C VAL A 753 -73.02 -30.61 32.17
N GLU A 754 -73.40 -31.00 30.95
CA GLU A 754 -73.96 -32.34 30.71
C GLU A 754 -72.86 -33.42 30.69
N ASP A 755 -71.70 -33.13 30.08
CA ASP A 755 -70.54 -34.03 30.08
C ASP A 755 -70.13 -34.39 31.53
N TYR A 756 -70.11 -33.41 32.45
CA TYR A 756 -69.80 -33.67 33.86
C TYR A 756 -70.96 -34.33 34.63
N LYS A 757 -72.22 -33.97 34.38
CA LYS A 757 -73.37 -34.67 34.99
C LYS A 757 -73.39 -36.15 34.64
N GLU A 758 -73.15 -36.49 33.37
CA GLU A 758 -73.09 -37.87 32.91
C GLU A 758 -71.93 -38.62 33.58
N LEU A 759 -70.76 -37.99 33.68
CA LEU A 759 -69.58 -38.56 34.33
C LEU A 759 -69.81 -38.89 35.83
N PHE A 760 -70.39 -37.99 36.61
CA PHE A 760 -70.73 -38.27 38.02
C PHE A 760 -71.80 -39.37 38.16
N ARG A 761 -72.81 -39.37 37.28
CA ARG A 761 -73.83 -40.43 37.23
C ARG A 761 -73.23 -41.80 36.85
N ASP A 762 -72.25 -41.83 35.96
CA ASP A 762 -71.53 -43.05 35.58
C ASP A 762 -70.70 -43.60 36.74
N ASP A 763 -69.96 -42.73 37.44
CA ASP A 763 -69.23 -43.14 38.65
C ASP A 763 -70.19 -43.74 39.69
N GLU A 764 -71.34 -43.11 39.93
CA GLU A 764 -72.28 -43.62 40.94
C GLU A 764 -73.02 -44.88 40.51
N ARG A 765 -73.35 -45.03 39.22
CA ARG A 765 -73.81 -46.31 38.67
C ARG A 765 -72.78 -47.42 38.92
N ASN A 766 -71.50 -47.14 38.69
CA ASN A 766 -70.41 -48.08 38.94
C ASN A 766 -70.22 -48.39 40.43
N ARG A 767 -70.28 -47.38 41.31
CA ARG A 767 -70.21 -47.54 42.77
C ARG A 767 -71.37 -48.37 43.31
N HIS A 768 -72.61 -48.08 42.90
CA HIS A 768 -73.78 -48.86 43.30
C HIS A 768 -73.70 -50.33 42.84
N LEU A 769 -73.25 -50.60 41.62
CA LEU A 769 -73.02 -51.97 41.12
C LEU A 769 -71.96 -52.71 41.95
N ARG A 770 -70.85 -52.06 42.30
CA ARG A 770 -69.81 -52.65 43.18
C ARG A 770 -70.35 -52.94 44.58
N PHE A 771 -71.06 -51.99 45.20
CA PHE A 771 -71.66 -52.19 46.52
C PHE A 771 -72.62 -53.38 46.53
N ARG A 772 -73.50 -53.47 45.51
CA ARG A 772 -74.43 -54.59 45.38
C ARG A 772 -73.72 -55.93 45.26
N LEU A 773 -72.65 -56.02 44.45
CA LEU A 773 -71.84 -57.24 44.35
C LEU A 773 -71.23 -57.65 45.71
N LEU A 774 -70.81 -56.69 46.53
CA LEU A 774 -70.26 -56.94 47.86
C LEU A 774 -71.33 -57.38 48.88
N THR A 775 -72.54 -56.81 48.83
CA THR A 775 -73.68 -57.27 49.66
C THR A 775 -74.21 -58.62 49.20
N ASP A 776 -74.25 -58.87 47.89
CA ASP A 776 -74.69 -60.15 47.32
C ASP A 776 -73.66 -61.25 47.67
N GLN A 777 -72.37 -60.94 47.67
CA GLN A 777 -71.33 -61.85 48.16
C GLN A 777 -71.46 -62.10 49.67
N ALA A 778 -71.67 -61.05 50.49
CA ALA A 778 -71.89 -61.17 51.93
C ALA A 778 -73.09 -62.08 52.25
N THR A 779 -74.21 -61.86 51.55
CA THR A 779 -75.45 -62.62 51.75
C THR A 779 -75.38 -64.01 51.15
N ALA A 780 -74.63 -64.24 50.06
CA ALA A 780 -74.38 -65.59 49.54
C ALA A 780 -73.53 -66.45 50.47
N ILE A 781 -72.54 -65.86 51.15
CA ILE A 781 -71.74 -66.53 52.20
C ILE A 781 -72.65 -66.95 53.36
N ARG A 782 -73.56 -66.07 53.83
CA ARG A 782 -74.56 -66.39 54.87
C ARG A 782 -75.65 -67.35 54.42
N GLY A 783 -76.07 -67.25 53.16
CA GLY A 783 -77.19 -67.99 52.55
C GLY A 783 -76.83 -69.42 52.15
N SER A 784 -75.59 -69.86 52.42
CA SER A 784 -75.12 -71.23 52.20
C SER A 784 -74.91 -72.09 53.47
N PRO A 785 -75.76 -72.09 54.53
CA PRO A 785 -75.54 -72.97 55.70
C PRO A 785 -75.65 -74.47 55.38
N ASN A 786 -76.36 -74.84 54.30
CA ASN A 786 -76.78 -76.22 54.02
C ASN A 786 -76.07 -76.89 52.83
N LYS A 787 -74.85 -76.45 52.46
CA LYS A 787 -74.08 -77.12 51.38
C LYS A 787 -72.93 -78.00 51.83
N THR A 788 -72.44 -77.87 53.07
CA THR A 788 -71.50 -78.83 53.67
C THR A 788 -72.20 -80.10 54.16
N GLN A 789 -73.46 -80.02 54.58
CA GLN A 789 -74.20 -81.20 55.07
C GLN A 789 -74.55 -82.23 53.98
N ASN A 790 -74.54 -81.83 52.70
CA ASN A 790 -74.73 -82.73 51.55
C ASN A 790 -73.41 -83.12 50.85
N ALA A 791 -72.24 -82.82 51.46
CA ALA A 791 -70.92 -83.21 50.95
C ALA A 791 -70.27 -84.35 51.76
N LEU A 792 -70.98 -84.88 52.76
CA LEU A 792 -70.57 -86.01 53.62
C LEU A 792 -71.38 -87.31 53.38
N GLU A 793 -72.18 -87.36 52.31
CA GLU A 793 -72.84 -88.59 51.81
C GLU A 793 -72.25 -89.10 50.48
N THR A 794 -70.94 -88.89 50.25
CA THR A 794 -70.13 -89.60 49.23
C THR A 794 -68.73 -89.89 49.74
#